data_AF-A0A2E7P1I7-F1
#
_entry.id   AF-A0A2E7P1I7-F1
#
_cell.length_a   1.000
_cell.length_b   1.000
_cell.length_c   1.000
_cell.angle_alpha   90.00
_cell.angle_beta   90.00
_cell.angle_gamma   90.00
#
_symmetry.space_group_name_H-M   'P 1'
#
loop_
_entity.id
_entity.type
_entity.pdbx_description
1 polymer ?
#
loop_
_entity_poly.entity_id
_entity_poly.type
_entity_poly.pdbx_seq_one_letter_code
_entity_poly.pdbx_strand_id
1 'polypeptide(L)'
;IKTSRAGPSCGVTCGSGSGSSGDILVLDPIGVAVASYDANHTATYVNWDSNSYTLTLSAYNNVRFVFTANYVSVGAGTSQASGGAVDMSLGHGTKVVLQADNSAKGSGTVLFDDANGWTYIGLGDAATTAKIYYTPTSYSAPQDFTPYLIGYNQLTQLTSYMAVNVAANIASKTYDGTLGATISSLSTVASLPGGMSPLSISGATASFADKNAGSNKDVLLSGVTFSNGSNTINVAGDNYYLNGLSTQLGTITPKSVDVTGVSVVSKIYDGTTAATLSGTASFSGLIGGDSLSLNLSSATASFADANAGTKAVTLGSYTLGGSSSANYVLNQPSLSGTINKANLSLSGSKTYDGSTAIDGTQLTATGVHGETFTVAGSGGSGNLASKNVQSGAALASVTGLSLGSSSNGGLASNYNALGTSGSSISVTAKALTMSGVTASDKVYDGSTTATLNTSGVSFSGLIGGDAVSLGGSGVGTFANKNAGTNKAVTVSGYTLSGADAGNYLISQPTGLSASISKANLSVGGIAAQGKTYDGLTSATLSGTASVTAIGSDVVSLGGTGVGVFIDKNAGVNKVVNVSGYTLSGSDAGNYNLVQPTGVSATISKANLTVSGLTANNKTYDGTTAATLSGTASVTALGSDTVSVTGTGTASFADKNVGTGKGVTVSGYTLTGTDAGNYNLVSPGGLSANISKANLTVAGVSAQSRTYDGTTAATLGGSATVSAFGSDVVSVAGTASASFADKNVGSNKAVLVSGYTLTGADAGNYNVVQPSGLNATISKADLAVAGLSVANKIYDGTTTATLTGTGSVTALGSDVVTLSGSGAASFANKNVGTGKSIVISGYTLGGTDGGNYNLVAPSNLTANITPLQITVSGIVANNKTYDGTVAATGNTSGVSLAGKLAGDVINVAATGSFSDKNVGSNKAVTLNSVYSGADAGNYTYIDQTSSQASITPASLNVSGITAANKVFDGTTAATINTGNVVLGGLIGGDNVRFSSSGAFSDAAIGNGKTVNLSNSISGADSGNYTLVGQSTALADITAAGSAQTPSAGTSAPAVPTPAALTAGVQAVTVRNVLAQVQSTVLPPQASAQPQLLSLSSTLVVRSQQDGAAPAAGNESSSGNAGGRGGSSLVNTTTGFGTPPPSLNIQNGGIQLPPVAISTPQ
;
A
#
# COMPACT_ATOMS: atom_id res chain seq x y z
N ILE A 1 -153.54 -7.86 -93.93
CA ILE A 1 -153.44 -7.03 -95.14
C ILE A 1 -154.38 -5.87 -94.91
N LYS A 2 -153.87 -4.64 -95.01
CA LYS A 2 -154.61 -3.40 -94.78
C LYS A 2 -154.42 -2.52 -96.01
N THR A 3 -155.47 -2.14 -96.72
CA THR A 3 -155.36 -1.52 -98.06
C THR A 3 -155.99 -0.13 -98.10
N SER A 4 -155.14 0.91 -98.05
CA SER A 4 -155.54 2.30 -98.29
C SER A 4 -155.79 2.56 -99.79
N ARG A 5 -156.87 3.26 -100.11
CA ARG A 5 -157.50 3.39 -101.46
C ARG A 5 -156.60 3.94 -102.60
N ALA A 6 -157.00 3.55 -103.82
CA ALA A 6 -156.80 4.14 -105.16
C ALA A 6 -155.63 3.63 -106.05
N GLY A 7 -155.96 3.29 -107.32
CA GLY A 7 -155.01 3.09 -108.44
C GLY A 7 -154.70 1.61 -108.78
N PRO A 8 -154.80 1.16 -110.05
CA PRO A 8 -154.68 -0.26 -110.40
C PRO A 8 -153.28 -0.74 -110.84
N SER A 9 -153.17 -2.07 -110.96
CA SER A 9 -152.13 -2.89 -111.60
C SER A 9 -150.96 -3.44 -110.75
N CYS A 10 -150.98 -4.78 -110.64
CA CYS A 10 -149.89 -5.75 -110.72
C CYS A 10 -148.51 -5.51 -110.04
N GLY A 11 -148.02 -6.57 -109.39
CA GLY A 11 -146.57 -6.88 -109.38
C GLY A 11 -145.85 -6.88 -108.03
N VAL A 12 -146.54 -6.73 -106.89
CA VAL A 12 -145.89 -6.67 -105.58
C VAL A 12 -145.85 -8.04 -104.90
N THR A 13 -144.76 -8.78 -105.14
CA THR A 13 -144.32 -9.84 -104.23
C THR A 13 -143.95 -9.19 -102.90
N CYS A 14 -144.73 -9.42 -101.84
CA CYS A 14 -144.34 -8.98 -100.50
C CYS A 14 -143.06 -9.71 -100.07
N GLY A 15 -141.92 -9.01 -100.14
CA GLY A 15 -140.61 -9.56 -99.79
C GLY A 15 -140.55 -10.06 -98.35
N SER A 16 -139.69 -11.06 -98.10
CA SER A 16 -139.56 -11.76 -96.83
C SER A 16 -139.07 -10.83 -95.70
N GLY A 17 -140.01 -10.19 -95.01
CA GLY A 17 -139.74 -9.47 -93.76
C GLY A 17 -139.40 -10.46 -92.64
N SER A 18 -138.30 -10.21 -91.93
CA SER A 18 -137.78 -11.02 -90.82
C SER A 18 -138.61 -10.92 -89.52
N GLY A 19 -139.93 -10.82 -89.64
CA GLY A 19 -140.89 -10.78 -88.53
C GLY A 19 -141.20 -12.18 -88.00
N SER A 20 -140.78 -12.47 -86.78
CA SER A 20 -140.64 -13.82 -86.22
C SER A 20 -141.92 -14.61 -85.94
N SER A 21 -143.13 -14.08 -86.17
CA SER A 21 -144.35 -14.88 -86.03
C SER A 21 -144.66 -15.72 -87.27
N GLY A 22 -144.21 -15.31 -88.47
CA GLY A 22 -144.51 -16.02 -89.71
C GLY A 22 -145.99 -16.08 -90.08
N ASP A 23 -146.84 -15.25 -89.45
CA ASP A 23 -148.29 -15.23 -89.65
C ASP A 23 -148.76 -14.16 -90.64
N ILE A 24 -149.87 -14.41 -91.34
CA ILE A 24 -150.61 -13.43 -92.13
C ILE A 24 -151.95 -13.15 -91.46
N LEU A 25 -152.16 -11.90 -90.98
CA LEU A 25 -153.43 -11.42 -90.44
C LEU A 25 -154.19 -10.62 -91.52
N VAL A 26 -155.46 -10.91 -91.79
CA VAL A 26 -156.34 -10.17 -92.72
C VAL A 26 -157.40 -9.41 -91.91
N LEU A 27 -157.49 -8.10 -92.16
CA LEU A 27 -158.21 -7.14 -91.29
C LEU A 27 -159.26 -6.30 -92.04
N ASP A 28 -159.03 -6.02 -93.32
CA ASP A 28 -159.97 -5.30 -94.20
C ASP A 28 -160.57 -6.27 -95.24
N PRO A 29 -161.78 -6.02 -95.79
CA PRO A 29 -162.34 -6.78 -96.90
C PRO A 29 -161.54 -6.60 -98.21
N ILE A 30 -161.22 -7.71 -98.86
CA ILE A 30 -160.55 -7.73 -100.18
C ILE A 30 -161.61 -7.98 -101.25
N GLY A 31 -162.10 -6.92 -101.91
CA GLY A 31 -162.88 -7.03 -103.17
C GLY A 31 -164.13 -6.14 -103.37
N VAL A 32 -164.61 -5.42 -102.36
CA VAL A 32 -165.96 -4.81 -102.36
C VAL A 32 -166.06 -3.44 -103.09
N ALA A 33 -167.16 -3.21 -103.82
CA ALA A 33 -167.52 -1.95 -104.46
C ALA A 33 -168.70 -1.25 -103.75
N VAL A 34 -168.57 0.06 -103.45
CA VAL A 34 -169.67 0.90 -102.94
C VAL A 34 -169.59 2.29 -103.59
N ALA A 35 -170.61 2.66 -104.37
CA ALA A 35 -170.66 3.91 -105.13
C ALA A 35 -171.13 5.11 -104.28
N SER A 36 -170.62 6.29 -104.60
CA SER A 36 -171.05 7.57 -104.02
C SER A 36 -171.41 8.54 -105.13
N TYR A 37 -172.60 9.17 -105.09
CA TYR A 37 -172.81 10.57 -105.49
C TYR A 37 -174.24 11.06 -105.24
N ASP A 38 -174.41 12.36 -104.99
CA ASP A 38 -175.65 13.08 -105.35
C ASP A 38 -175.69 13.33 -106.88
N ALA A 39 -176.36 14.35 -107.39
CA ALA A 39 -176.77 14.45 -108.78
C ALA A 39 -175.66 14.60 -109.86
N ASN A 40 -174.34 14.65 -109.54
CA ASN A 40 -173.28 14.88 -110.56
C ASN A 40 -171.83 14.43 -110.18
N HIS A 41 -171.38 13.22 -110.61
CA HIS A 41 -170.04 12.83 -111.18
C HIS A 41 -169.36 11.50 -110.72
N THR A 42 -169.59 10.42 -111.48
CA THR A 42 -168.63 9.37 -111.94
C THR A 42 -167.43 8.87 -111.08
N ALA A 43 -167.33 7.55 -110.87
CA ALA A 43 -166.24 6.86 -110.15
C ALA A 43 -165.59 5.68 -110.94
N THR A 44 -164.42 5.18 -110.48
CA THR A 44 -163.68 4.03 -111.07
C THR A 44 -163.23 3.00 -110.01
N TYR A 45 -163.15 1.72 -110.40
CA TYR A 45 -163.21 0.55 -109.50
C TYR A 45 -162.12 -0.50 -109.80
N VAL A 46 -161.80 -1.37 -108.83
CA VAL A 46 -161.10 -2.64 -109.09
C VAL A 46 -162.15 -3.66 -109.55
N ASN A 47 -162.32 -3.77 -110.86
CA ASN A 47 -163.29 -4.68 -111.43
C ASN A 47 -162.66 -6.07 -111.65
N TRP A 48 -163.29 -7.12 -111.12
CA TRP A 48 -162.88 -8.52 -111.31
C TRP A 48 -163.58 -9.19 -112.53
N ASP A 49 -164.15 -8.37 -113.43
CA ASP A 49 -164.72 -8.80 -114.72
C ASP A 49 -163.64 -9.28 -115.71
N SER A 50 -163.08 -10.47 -115.46
CA SER A 50 -162.63 -11.41 -116.50
C SER A 50 -162.14 -12.73 -115.86
N ASN A 51 -162.24 -13.81 -116.63
CA ASN A 51 -162.16 -15.18 -116.13
C ASN A 51 -160.81 -15.56 -115.45
N SER A 52 -160.91 -16.33 -114.35
CA SER A 52 -159.86 -17.27 -113.86
C SER A 52 -158.58 -16.75 -113.20
N TYR A 53 -158.69 -15.79 -112.26
CA TYR A 53 -157.57 -15.42 -111.37
C TYR A 53 -157.44 -16.32 -110.13
N THR A 54 -156.22 -16.48 -109.59
CA THR A 54 -155.95 -17.23 -108.34
C THR A 54 -155.28 -16.35 -107.28
N LEU A 55 -155.89 -16.23 -106.09
CA LEU A 55 -155.28 -15.66 -104.89
C LEU A 55 -154.63 -16.76 -104.06
N THR A 56 -153.33 -16.68 -103.79
CA THR A 56 -152.65 -17.57 -102.84
C THR A 56 -152.12 -16.77 -101.66
N LEU A 57 -152.46 -17.18 -100.44
CA LEU A 57 -151.84 -16.71 -99.21
C LEU A 57 -151.06 -17.86 -98.59
N SER A 58 -149.74 -17.72 -98.50
CA SER A 58 -148.89 -18.71 -97.83
C SER A 58 -147.98 -18.06 -96.80
N ALA A 59 -147.82 -18.74 -95.66
CA ALA A 59 -147.21 -18.23 -94.43
C ALA A 59 -146.37 -19.32 -93.77
N TYR A 60 -145.33 -18.97 -93.01
CA TYR A 60 -144.46 -19.95 -92.34
C TYR A 60 -145.08 -20.52 -91.05
N ASN A 61 -146.09 -19.82 -90.48
CA ASN A 61 -146.97 -20.32 -89.43
C ASN A 61 -148.45 -20.21 -89.86
N ASN A 62 -149.19 -19.17 -89.48
CA ASN A 62 -150.65 -19.15 -89.63
C ASN A 62 -151.17 -18.13 -90.66
N VAL A 63 -152.35 -18.37 -91.22
CA VAL A 63 -153.12 -17.36 -91.98
C VAL A 63 -154.45 -17.15 -91.27
N ARG A 64 -154.78 -15.91 -90.86
CA ARG A 64 -155.90 -15.63 -89.95
C ARG A 64 -156.74 -14.43 -90.37
N PHE A 65 -158.06 -14.59 -90.47
CA PHE A 65 -159.04 -13.55 -90.81
C PHE A 65 -159.73 -13.01 -89.54
N VAL A 66 -159.78 -11.68 -89.39
CA VAL A 66 -160.03 -11.01 -88.10
C VAL A 66 -161.14 -9.95 -88.18
N PHE A 67 -162.04 -9.93 -87.19
CA PHE A 67 -163.07 -8.90 -87.03
C PHE A 67 -162.59 -7.75 -86.12
N THR A 68 -162.88 -6.48 -86.47
CA THR A 68 -162.49 -5.31 -85.64
C THR A 68 -163.55 -4.21 -85.63
N ALA A 69 -163.74 -3.53 -84.49
CA ALA A 69 -164.86 -2.59 -84.26
C ALA A 69 -164.52 -1.09 -84.47
N ASN A 70 -163.32 -0.74 -84.93
CA ASN A 70 -162.77 0.63 -84.87
C ASN A 70 -162.58 1.31 -86.25
N TYR A 71 -163.60 1.32 -87.12
CA TYR A 71 -163.53 1.98 -88.43
C TYR A 71 -164.74 2.89 -88.70
N VAL A 72 -164.51 4.06 -89.31
CA VAL A 72 -165.55 5.08 -89.59
C VAL A 72 -165.47 5.51 -91.05
N SER A 73 -166.53 5.27 -91.83
CA SER A 73 -166.73 5.89 -93.14
C SER A 73 -167.56 7.17 -93.00
N VAL A 74 -167.05 8.29 -93.48
CA VAL A 74 -167.70 9.61 -93.35
C VAL A 74 -168.87 9.73 -94.34
N GLY A 75 -170.05 10.17 -93.89
CA GLY A 75 -171.03 10.80 -94.79
C GLY A 75 -172.44 10.19 -94.94
N ALA A 76 -172.92 9.32 -94.06
CA ALA A 76 -174.36 9.05 -93.90
C ALA A 76 -174.69 8.59 -92.48
N GLY A 77 -175.89 8.91 -91.99
CA GLY A 77 -176.31 8.65 -90.61
C GLY A 77 -176.70 7.20 -90.32
N THR A 78 -175.74 6.28 -90.26
CA THR A 78 -175.72 5.06 -89.41
C THR A 78 -174.37 4.35 -89.56
N SER A 79 -173.66 4.13 -88.46
CA SER A 79 -172.34 3.50 -88.45
C SER A 79 -172.43 1.97 -88.59
N GLN A 80 -171.87 1.40 -89.66
CA GLN A 80 -171.79 -0.04 -89.88
C GLN A 80 -170.40 -0.61 -89.55
N ALA A 81 -170.35 -1.85 -89.05
CA ALA A 81 -169.12 -2.59 -88.75
C ALA A 81 -168.55 -3.29 -90.00
N SER A 82 -167.29 -3.75 -89.94
CA SER A 82 -166.64 -4.49 -91.04
C SER A 82 -165.51 -5.39 -90.53
N GLY A 83 -165.40 -6.63 -91.03
CA GLY A 83 -164.32 -7.55 -90.72
C GLY A 83 -163.41 -7.87 -91.91
N GLY A 84 -162.27 -8.51 -91.65
CA GLY A 84 -161.36 -9.02 -92.67
C GLY A 84 -161.97 -10.18 -93.45
N ALA A 85 -162.17 -10.00 -94.75
CA ALA A 85 -162.83 -10.96 -95.63
C ALA A 85 -162.14 -11.02 -97.00
N VAL A 86 -162.40 -12.06 -97.79
CA VAL A 86 -162.11 -12.09 -99.23
C VAL A 86 -163.44 -12.15 -99.94
N ASP A 87 -163.87 -11.09 -100.61
CA ASP A 87 -165.13 -11.09 -101.35
C ASP A 87 -164.88 -11.11 -102.86
N MET A 88 -165.22 -12.22 -103.49
CA MET A 88 -165.13 -12.41 -104.95
C MET A 88 -166.54 -12.48 -105.58
N SER A 89 -167.56 -11.90 -104.92
CA SER A 89 -168.98 -11.93 -105.32
C SER A 89 -169.29 -11.45 -106.75
N LEU A 90 -168.40 -10.65 -107.37
CA LEU A 90 -168.55 -10.15 -108.75
C LEU A 90 -167.64 -10.87 -109.76
N GLY A 91 -166.64 -11.64 -109.32
CA GLY A 91 -165.64 -12.26 -110.19
C GLY A 91 -166.03 -13.67 -110.65
N HIS A 92 -166.06 -13.90 -111.97
CA HIS A 92 -166.44 -15.20 -112.54
C HIS A 92 -165.23 -16.17 -112.63
N GLY A 93 -165.35 -17.37 -112.04
CA GLY A 93 -164.40 -18.47 -112.20
C GLY A 93 -163.06 -18.38 -111.46
N THR A 94 -162.99 -17.72 -110.30
CA THR A 94 -161.72 -17.43 -109.60
C THR A 94 -161.28 -18.53 -108.60
N LYS A 95 -160.06 -18.47 -108.05
CA LYS A 95 -159.54 -19.49 -107.11
C LYS A 95 -158.86 -18.87 -105.90
N VAL A 96 -158.97 -19.51 -104.74
CA VAL A 96 -158.27 -19.15 -103.50
C VAL A 96 -157.47 -20.33 -102.98
N VAL A 97 -156.23 -20.12 -102.52
CA VAL A 97 -155.40 -21.12 -101.86
C VAL A 97 -154.80 -20.53 -100.59
N LEU A 98 -155.00 -21.19 -99.44
CA LEU A 98 -154.50 -20.78 -98.13
C LEU A 98 -153.61 -21.90 -97.58
N GLN A 99 -152.32 -21.64 -97.29
CA GLN A 99 -151.38 -22.69 -96.87
C GLN A 99 -150.27 -22.23 -95.91
N ALA A 100 -150.10 -22.96 -94.82
CA ALA A 100 -148.87 -22.91 -94.01
C ALA A 100 -147.74 -23.74 -94.66
N ASP A 101 -146.55 -23.17 -94.85
CA ASP A 101 -145.33 -23.84 -95.36
C ASP A 101 -144.31 -24.06 -94.23
N ASN A 102 -144.51 -25.16 -93.50
CA ASN A 102 -143.82 -25.49 -92.24
C ASN A 102 -142.45 -26.18 -92.45
N SER A 103 -141.57 -25.66 -93.29
CA SER A 103 -140.40 -26.37 -93.87
C SER A 103 -139.25 -26.81 -92.94
N ALA A 104 -139.44 -26.86 -91.61
CA ALA A 104 -138.52 -27.55 -90.70
C ALA A 104 -139.09 -27.98 -89.33
N LYS A 105 -139.97 -27.16 -88.70
CA LYS A 105 -140.33 -27.33 -87.27
C LYS A 105 -141.76 -26.91 -86.86
N GLY A 106 -142.59 -26.37 -87.76
CA GLY A 106 -143.82 -25.65 -87.43
C GLY A 106 -145.11 -26.47 -87.49
N SER A 107 -146.11 -26.05 -86.70
CA SER A 107 -147.48 -26.60 -86.68
C SER A 107 -148.52 -25.61 -87.23
N GLY A 108 -148.10 -24.74 -88.16
CA GLY A 108 -148.90 -23.62 -88.67
C GLY A 108 -150.19 -24.03 -89.37
N THR A 109 -151.22 -23.17 -89.31
CA THR A 109 -152.58 -23.48 -89.76
C THR A 109 -153.41 -22.27 -90.24
N VAL A 110 -154.59 -22.49 -90.82
CA VAL A 110 -155.46 -21.42 -91.37
C VAL A 110 -156.69 -21.22 -90.47
N LEU A 111 -157.08 -19.96 -90.18
CA LEU A 111 -158.00 -19.58 -89.09
C LEU A 111 -158.97 -18.42 -89.48
N PHE A 112 -160.16 -18.40 -88.88
CA PHE A 112 -161.19 -17.36 -89.03
C PHE A 112 -161.82 -17.02 -87.67
N ASP A 113 -161.97 -15.73 -87.34
CA ASP A 113 -162.26 -15.29 -85.95
C ASP A 113 -163.73 -14.96 -85.63
N ASP A 114 -164.59 -14.62 -86.60
CA ASP A 114 -165.99 -14.28 -86.33
C ASP A 114 -166.97 -14.92 -87.33
N ALA A 115 -167.91 -15.71 -86.82
CA ALA A 115 -168.95 -16.37 -87.59
C ALA A 115 -170.24 -15.54 -87.74
N ASN A 116 -170.35 -14.36 -87.10
CA ASN A 116 -171.56 -13.54 -87.11
C ASN A 116 -171.74 -12.70 -88.40
N GLY A 117 -171.16 -13.15 -89.52
CA GLY A 117 -171.39 -12.60 -90.87
C GLY A 117 -170.37 -11.57 -91.37
N TRP A 118 -169.34 -11.21 -90.60
CA TRP A 118 -168.41 -10.12 -90.97
C TRP A 118 -167.00 -10.55 -91.40
N THR A 119 -166.54 -11.76 -91.08
CA THR A 119 -165.33 -12.35 -91.69
C THR A 119 -165.71 -13.57 -92.52
N TYR A 120 -165.40 -13.54 -93.82
CA TYR A 120 -165.91 -14.52 -94.77
C TYR A 120 -165.06 -14.66 -96.03
N ILE A 121 -165.33 -15.71 -96.80
CA ILE A 121 -164.95 -15.88 -98.20
C ILE A 121 -166.23 -15.81 -99.04
N GLY A 122 -166.38 -14.75 -99.83
CA GLY A 122 -167.45 -14.59 -100.81
C GLY A 122 -167.06 -15.23 -102.13
N LEU A 123 -167.88 -16.16 -102.62
CA LEU A 123 -167.71 -16.79 -103.95
C LEU A 123 -168.87 -16.34 -104.85
N GLY A 124 -168.56 -15.70 -105.98
CA GLY A 124 -169.57 -15.08 -106.85
C GLY A 124 -170.33 -16.04 -107.77
N ASP A 125 -169.70 -17.13 -108.20
CA ASP A 125 -170.27 -18.08 -109.15
C ASP A 125 -169.87 -19.54 -108.88
N ALA A 126 -170.47 -20.48 -109.62
CA ALA A 126 -170.22 -21.92 -109.50
C ALA A 126 -168.82 -22.37 -109.99
N ALA A 127 -168.11 -21.53 -110.74
CA ALA A 127 -166.78 -21.84 -111.25
C ALA A 127 -165.65 -21.41 -110.28
N THR A 128 -165.99 -20.61 -109.26
CA THR A 128 -165.06 -20.12 -108.25
C THR A 128 -164.76 -21.19 -107.19
N THR A 129 -163.51 -21.33 -106.70
CA THR A 129 -163.13 -22.42 -105.75
C THR A 129 -162.09 -22.01 -104.70
N ALA A 130 -162.01 -22.74 -103.57
CA ALA A 130 -161.08 -22.49 -102.48
C ALA A 130 -160.34 -23.76 -102.00
N LYS A 131 -159.06 -23.64 -101.65
CA LYS A 131 -158.25 -24.72 -101.04
C LYS A 131 -157.59 -24.26 -99.75
N ILE A 132 -157.61 -25.11 -98.72
CA ILE A 132 -157.07 -24.81 -97.39
C ILE A 132 -156.16 -25.94 -96.89
N TYR A 133 -154.87 -25.65 -96.74
CA TYR A 133 -153.89 -26.57 -96.14
C TYR A 133 -153.67 -26.18 -94.68
N TYR A 134 -153.81 -27.14 -93.78
CA TYR A 134 -153.84 -26.89 -92.34
C TYR A 134 -153.14 -28.00 -91.56
N THR A 135 -152.67 -27.68 -90.36
CA THR A 135 -152.20 -28.70 -89.42
C THR A 135 -153.40 -29.12 -88.57
N PRO A 136 -153.86 -30.38 -88.64
CA PRO A 136 -154.99 -30.84 -87.86
C PRO A 136 -154.59 -31.09 -86.40
N THR A 137 -155.55 -31.01 -85.49
CA THR A 137 -155.39 -31.46 -84.09
C THR A 137 -155.42 -32.99 -83.97
N SER A 138 -156.07 -33.67 -84.92
CA SER A 138 -156.03 -35.13 -85.11
C SER A 138 -156.24 -35.47 -86.58
N TYR A 139 -155.54 -36.49 -87.09
CA TYR A 139 -155.73 -37.01 -88.44
C TYR A 139 -157.09 -37.68 -88.68
N SER A 140 -157.97 -37.75 -87.68
CA SER A 140 -159.30 -38.38 -87.78
C SER A 140 -160.47 -37.41 -87.59
N ALA A 141 -160.22 -36.10 -87.50
CA ALA A 141 -161.24 -35.09 -87.22
C ALA A 141 -161.00 -33.84 -88.08
N PRO A 142 -161.52 -33.81 -89.32
CA PRO A 142 -161.31 -32.68 -90.22
C PRO A 142 -162.05 -31.42 -89.74
N GLN A 143 -161.43 -30.26 -89.95
CA GLN A 143 -162.03 -28.96 -89.60
C GLN A 143 -163.02 -28.51 -90.68
N ASP A 144 -164.25 -28.18 -90.26
CA ASP A 144 -165.27 -27.59 -91.12
C ASP A 144 -165.05 -26.08 -91.26
N PHE A 145 -164.92 -25.61 -92.51
CA PHE A 145 -164.79 -24.19 -92.85
C PHE A 145 -166.01 -23.66 -93.62
N THR A 146 -167.07 -24.46 -93.80
CA THR A 146 -168.29 -24.04 -94.50
C THR A 146 -169.05 -22.87 -93.86
N PRO A 147 -169.02 -22.61 -92.53
CA PRO A 147 -169.71 -21.45 -91.94
C PRO A 147 -169.18 -20.08 -92.39
N TYR A 148 -167.98 -20.03 -92.99
CA TYR A 148 -167.32 -18.79 -93.41
C TYR A 148 -167.54 -18.46 -94.91
N LEU A 149 -168.45 -19.16 -95.58
CA LEU A 149 -168.77 -19.00 -97.02
C LEU A 149 -170.06 -18.18 -97.22
N ILE A 150 -170.07 -17.20 -98.14
CA ILE A 150 -171.24 -16.37 -98.46
C ILE A 150 -171.50 -16.28 -99.98
N GLY A 151 -172.76 -16.52 -100.37
CA GLY A 151 -173.27 -16.44 -101.76
C GLY A 151 -174.25 -17.59 -102.10
N TYR A 152 -174.72 -17.68 -103.34
CA TYR A 152 -175.71 -18.69 -103.76
C TYR A 152 -175.11 -20.12 -103.82
N ASN A 153 -175.64 -21.06 -103.02
CA ASN A 153 -175.38 -22.53 -103.01
C ASN A 153 -173.90 -22.99 -103.11
N GLN A 154 -173.20 -23.14 -101.98
CA GLN A 154 -171.72 -23.08 -101.94
C GLN A 154 -170.92 -24.36 -101.58
N LEU A 155 -171.54 -25.54 -101.42
CA LEU A 155 -170.87 -26.68 -100.76
C LEU A 155 -169.76 -27.41 -101.56
N THR A 156 -169.76 -27.37 -102.90
CA THR A 156 -168.84 -28.20 -103.72
C THR A 156 -167.51 -27.53 -104.08
N GLN A 157 -167.30 -26.30 -103.61
CA GLN A 157 -166.25 -25.41 -104.13
C GLN A 157 -165.00 -25.33 -103.24
N LEU A 158 -165.02 -25.97 -102.07
CA LEU A 158 -163.97 -25.95 -101.05
C LEU A 158 -163.26 -27.32 -100.95
N THR A 159 -161.95 -27.34 -100.69
CA THR A 159 -161.19 -28.58 -100.41
C THR A 159 -160.07 -28.34 -99.39
N SER A 160 -159.87 -29.25 -98.43
CA SER A 160 -158.84 -29.10 -97.39
C SER A 160 -157.84 -30.28 -97.30
N TYR A 161 -156.65 -30.02 -96.75
CA TYR A 161 -155.49 -30.94 -96.71
C TYR A 161 -154.72 -30.87 -95.36
N MET A 162 -154.28 -32.02 -94.83
CA MET A 162 -153.63 -32.23 -93.51
C MET A 162 -152.12 -32.61 -93.59
N ALA A 163 -151.29 -32.35 -92.56
CA ALA A 163 -149.81 -32.48 -92.61
C ALA A 163 -149.18 -33.63 -91.77
N VAL A 164 -148.13 -34.32 -92.25
CA VAL A 164 -147.46 -35.50 -91.63
C VAL A 164 -145.93 -35.34 -91.49
N ASN A 165 -145.34 -35.56 -90.29
CA ASN A 165 -143.92 -35.26 -89.95
C ASN A 165 -143.01 -36.50 -89.63
N VAL A 166 -141.69 -36.47 -89.94
CA VAL A 166 -140.74 -37.63 -89.97
C VAL A 166 -139.32 -37.35 -89.37
N ALA A 167 -138.53 -38.36 -88.92
CA ALA A 167 -137.10 -38.28 -88.44
C ALA A 167 -136.22 -39.55 -88.67
N ALA A 168 -134.88 -39.53 -88.44
CA ALA A 168 -133.90 -40.63 -88.76
C ALA A 168 -132.64 -40.79 -87.84
N ASN A 169 -131.92 -41.94 -87.86
CA ASN A 169 -130.71 -42.26 -87.04
C ASN A 169 -129.45 -42.68 -87.85
N ILE A 170 -128.20 -42.52 -87.33
CA ILE A 170 -126.90 -42.80 -88.01
C ILE A 170 -125.90 -43.64 -87.15
N ALA A 171 -125.05 -44.47 -87.79
CA ALA A 171 -124.00 -45.29 -87.15
C ALA A 171 -122.57 -44.65 -87.08
N SER A 172 -121.68 -45.21 -86.25
CA SER A 172 -120.28 -44.76 -86.04
C SER A 172 -119.21 -45.68 -86.67
N LYS A 173 -117.96 -45.19 -86.80
CA LYS A 173 -116.82 -45.95 -87.38
C LYS A 173 -115.44 -45.57 -86.81
N THR A 174 -114.39 -46.26 -87.28
CA THR A 174 -112.97 -45.92 -87.03
C THR A 174 -112.36 -45.14 -88.20
N TYR A 175 -111.27 -44.40 -87.97
CA TYR A 175 -110.56 -43.61 -88.97
C TYR A 175 -110.00 -44.50 -90.08
N ASP A 176 -110.67 -44.41 -91.24
CA ASP A 176 -110.39 -45.12 -92.48
C ASP A 176 -109.97 -44.14 -93.61
N GLY A 177 -110.02 -42.84 -93.34
CA GLY A 177 -109.74 -41.79 -94.31
C GLY A 177 -110.92 -41.39 -95.23
N THR A 178 -112.17 -41.80 -94.95
CA THR A 178 -113.35 -41.56 -95.84
C THR A 178 -114.51 -40.82 -95.16
N LEU A 179 -115.45 -40.27 -95.95
CA LEU A 179 -116.63 -39.50 -95.48
C LEU A 179 -117.93 -40.30 -95.30
N GLY A 180 -117.97 -41.58 -95.68
CA GLY A 180 -119.23 -42.35 -95.71
C GLY A 180 -119.89 -42.49 -94.33
N ALA A 181 -121.22 -42.32 -94.29
CA ALA A 181 -122.07 -42.54 -93.11
C ALA A 181 -123.22 -43.50 -93.46
N THR A 182 -123.84 -44.14 -92.46
CA THR A 182 -124.88 -45.16 -92.67
C THR A 182 -126.12 -44.88 -91.83
N ILE A 183 -127.27 -44.73 -92.49
CA ILE A 183 -128.59 -44.54 -91.85
C ILE A 183 -129.06 -45.89 -91.27
N SER A 184 -129.64 -45.88 -90.06
CA SER A 184 -130.11 -47.09 -89.38
C SER A 184 -131.64 -47.23 -89.24
N SER A 185 -132.44 -46.15 -89.21
CA SER A 185 -133.92 -46.21 -89.11
C SER A 185 -134.65 -44.87 -89.36
N LEU A 186 -135.99 -44.90 -89.53
CA LEU A 186 -136.92 -43.75 -89.57
C LEU A 186 -138.04 -43.83 -88.51
N SER A 187 -138.71 -42.70 -88.21
CA SER A 187 -139.93 -42.61 -87.38
C SER A 187 -140.88 -41.44 -87.75
N THR A 188 -142.16 -41.49 -87.33
CA THR A 188 -143.15 -40.39 -87.42
C THR A 188 -143.52 -39.80 -86.06
N VAL A 189 -144.07 -38.58 -86.04
CA VAL A 189 -144.39 -37.84 -84.79
C VAL A 189 -145.74 -38.23 -84.16
N ALA A 190 -146.67 -38.82 -84.91
CA ALA A 190 -147.97 -39.29 -84.43
C ALA A 190 -148.46 -40.55 -85.20
N SER A 191 -149.49 -41.22 -84.67
CA SER A 191 -150.12 -42.39 -85.30
C SER A 191 -150.99 -42.00 -86.50
N LEU A 192 -150.75 -42.62 -87.65
CA LEU A 192 -151.51 -42.37 -88.88
C LEU A 192 -152.86 -43.11 -88.89
N PRO A 193 -153.89 -42.58 -89.60
CA PRO A 193 -155.17 -43.26 -89.78
C PRO A 193 -155.06 -44.63 -90.46
N GLY A 194 -155.96 -45.55 -90.09
CA GLY A 194 -156.08 -46.85 -90.75
C GLY A 194 -156.34 -46.72 -92.25
N GLY A 195 -155.50 -47.36 -93.06
CA GLY A 195 -155.54 -47.26 -94.53
C GLY A 195 -154.46 -46.37 -95.14
N MET A 196 -153.77 -45.55 -94.34
CA MET A 196 -152.59 -44.80 -94.80
C MET A 196 -151.34 -45.69 -94.77
N SER A 197 -150.59 -45.73 -95.87
CA SER A 197 -149.43 -46.62 -96.03
C SER A 197 -148.11 -46.01 -95.48
N PRO A 198 -147.13 -46.84 -95.07
CA PRO A 198 -145.89 -46.37 -94.42
C PRO A 198 -144.87 -45.72 -95.36
N LEU A 199 -143.84 -45.11 -94.76
CA LEU A 199 -142.73 -44.38 -95.39
C LEU A 199 -141.65 -45.31 -95.98
N SER A 200 -140.86 -44.83 -96.95
CA SER A 200 -139.77 -45.59 -97.60
C SER A 200 -138.41 -44.85 -97.62
N ILE A 201 -137.32 -45.63 -97.52
CA ILE A 201 -135.91 -45.14 -97.58
C ILE A 201 -135.06 -45.77 -98.69
N SER A 202 -135.62 -46.57 -99.60
CA SER A 202 -134.80 -47.39 -100.52
C SER A 202 -133.96 -46.60 -101.54
N GLY A 203 -134.09 -45.27 -101.60
CA GLY A 203 -133.24 -44.37 -102.38
C GLY A 203 -132.45 -43.34 -101.55
N ALA A 204 -132.38 -43.49 -100.21
CA ALA A 204 -131.79 -42.48 -99.33
C ALA A 204 -130.27 -42.63 -99.13
N THR A 205 -129.56 -41.50 -99.04
CA THR A 205 -128.09 -41.43 -98.86
C THR A 205 -127.69 -40.62 -97.62
N ALA A 206 -126.51 -40.89 -97.05
CA ALA A 206 -125.94 -40.16 -95.91
C ALA A 206 -124.41 -40.04 -95.98
N SER A 207 -123.85 -38.90 -95.52
CA SER A 207 -122.40 -38.65 -95.45
C SER A 207 -122.01 -37.71 -94.31
N PHE A 208 -120.84 -37.94 -93.71
CA PHE A 208 -120.23 -37.05 -92.71
C PHE A 208 -119.65 -35.79 -93.34
N ALA A 209 -119.65 -34.69 -92.58
CA ALA A 209 -119.05 -33.41 -92.98
C ALA A 209 -117.52 -33.47 -93.20
N ASP A 210 -116.77 -34.25 -92.40
CA ASP A 210 -115.33 -34.47 -92.59
C ASP A 210 -114.88 -35.88 -92.15
N LYS A 211 -113.68 -36.29 -92.55
CA LYS A 211 -113.15 -37.65 -92.38
C LYS A 211 -112.37 -37.91 -91.10
N ASN A 212 -112.04 -36.88 -90.32
CA ASN A 212 -111.14 -36.99 -89.17
C ASN A 212 -111.86 -37.58 -87.95
N ALA A 213 -111.09 -38.23 -87.07
CA ALA A 213 -111.60 -38.75 -85.82
C ALA A 213 -112.25 -37.64 -84.97
N GLY A 214 -113.44 -37.90 -84.44
CA GLY A 214 -114.25 -36.96 -83.67
C GLY A 214 -115.70 -37.44 -83.51
N SER A 215 -116.37 -36.99 -82.45
CA SER A 215 -117.77 -37.31 -82.14
C SER A 215 -118.75 -36.20 -82.55
N ASN A 216 -120.05 -36.53 -82.58
CA ASN A 216 -121.16 -35.62 -82.90
C ASN A 216 -121.01 -34.84 -84.22
N LYS A 217 -120.51 -35.50 -85.27
CA LYS A 217 -120.31 -34.92 -86.61
C LYS A 217 -121.63 -34.87 -87.38
N ASP A 218 -121.87 -33.79 -88.12
CA ASP A 218 -123.08 -33.61 -88.93
C ASP A 218 -123.20 -34.62 -90.09
N VAL A 219 -124.44 -34.99 -90.40
CA VAL A 219 -124.81 -35.96 -91.43
C VAL A 219 -126.04 -35.48 -92.22
N LEU A 220 -125.90 -35.36 -93.54
CA LEU A 220 -126.94 -34.89 -94.46
C LEU A 220 -127.76 -36.08 -95.02
N LEU A 221 -129.09 -35.92 -95.17
CA LEU A 221 -129.99 -36.94 -95.74
C LEU A 221 -130.78 -36.39 -96.94
N SER A 222 -131.15 -37.28 -97.87
CA SER A 222 -132.02 -36.98 -99.02
C SER A 222 -132.81 -38.21 -99.47
N GLY A 223 -133.99 -38.05 -100.09
CA GLY A 223 -134.69 -39.12 -100.84
C GLY A 223 -135.72 -39.99 -100.09
N VAL A 224 -136.62 -39.40 -99.28
CA VAL A 224 -137.67 -40.12 -98.50
C VAL A 224 -139.09 -39.75 -98.99
N THR A 225 -139.99 -40.73 -99.10
CA THR A 225 -141.37 -40.59 -99.65
C THR A 225 -142.42 -41.47 -98.92
N PHE A 226 -143.71 -41.24 -99.16
CA PHE A 226 -144.76 -42.23 -98.87
C PHE A 226 -144.63 -43.44 -99.83
N SER A 227 -145.24 -44.59 -99.48
CA SER A 227 -145.20 -45.80 -100.32
C SER A 227 -145.80 -45.63 -101.74
N ASN A 228 -146.65 -44.62 -101.98
CA ASN A 228 -147.17 -44.30 -103.31
C ASN A 228 -146.15 -43.55 -104.19
N GLY A 229 -144.94 -43.29 -103.69
CA GLY A 229 -143.89 -42.54 -104.38
C GLY A 229 -144.12 -41.02 -104.43
N SER A 230 -145.17 -40.53 -103.78
CA SER A 230 -145.58 -39.11 -103.76
C SER A 230 -145.47 -38.52 -102.36
N ASN A 231 -145.66 -37.20 -102.27
CA ASN A 231 -145.68 -36.44 -101.03
C ASN A 231 -147.12 -36.11 -100.56
N THR A 232 -148.16 -36.54 -101.27
CA THR A 232 -149.59 -36.37 -100.91
C THR A 232 -150.40 -37.65 -101.10
N ILE A 233 -151.52 -37.77 -100.37
CA ILE A 233 -152.45 -38.91 -100.43
C ILE A 233 -153.88 -38.51 -100.03
N ASN A 234 -154.92 -39.15 -100.59
CA ASN A 234 -156.31 -39.08 -100.10
C ASN A 234 -156.67 -40.41 -99.42
N VAL A 235 -157.36 -40.35 -98.27
CA VAL A 235 -157.83 -41.51 -97.52
C VAL A 235 -159.24 -41.21 -96.99
N ALA A 236 -160.21 -42.08 -97.31
CA ALA A 236 -161.60 -42.02 -96.81
C ALA A 236 -162.37 -40.70 -97.08
N GLY A 237 -161.92 -39.89 -98.03
CA GLY A 237 -162.50 -38.57 -98.35
C GLY A 237 -161.59 -37.40 -97.96
N ASP A 238 -160.73 -37.59 -96.96
CA ASP A 238 -159.79 -36.59 -96.45
C ASP A 238 -158.44 -36.62 -97.18
N ASN A 239 -157.71 -35.49 -97.23
CA ASN A 239 -156.42 -35.36 -97.94
C ASN A 239 -155.25 -35.05 -96.99
N TYR A 240 -154.04 -35.56 -97.30
CA TYR A 240 -152.83 -35.47 -96.46
C TYR A 240 -151.52 -35.20 -97.27
N TYR A 241 -150.47 -34.70 -96.62
CA TYR A 241 -149.12 -34.46 -97.20
C TYR A 241 -147.92 -34.65 -96.22
N LEU A 242 -146.68 -34.84 -96.74
CA LEU A 242 -145.42 -35.04 -95.97
C LEU A 242 -144.61 -33.77 -95.63
N ASN A 243 -143.85 -33.81 -94.53
CA ASN A 243 -142.94 -32.76 -94.06
C ASN A 243 -141.75 -33.29 -93.20
N GLY A 244 -140.62 -32.54 -93.16
CA GLY A 244 -139.57 -32.65 -92.12
C GLY A 244 -138.28 -33.45 -92.39
N LEU A 245 -137.56 -33.27 -93.50
CA LEU A 245 -136.48 -34.20 -93.93
C LEU A 245 -135.15 -33.53 -94.37
N SER A 246 -134.24 -33.10 -93.46
CA SER A 246 -132.97 -32.44 -93.89
C SER A 246 -131.63 -32.66 -93.12
N THR A 247 -131.51 -32.98 -91.82
CA THR A 247 -130.18 -33.20 -91.15
C THR A 247 -130.19 -34.13 -89.91
N GLN A 248 -129.08 -34.85 -89.61
CA GLN A 248 -128.84 -35.73 -88.42
C GLN A 248 -127.33 -35.76 -87.97
N LEU A 249 -126.91 -36.60 -86.99
CA LEU A 249 -125.55 -36.62 -86.34
C LEU A 249 -124.90 -38.04 -86.22
N GLY A 250 -123.55 -38.16 -86.16
CA GLY A 250 -122.78 -39.43 -85.93
C GLY A 250 -121.30 -39.29 -85.42
N THR A 251 -120.40 -40.29 -85.56
CA THR A 251 -119.03 -40.31 -84.91
C THR A 251 -117.94 -41.16 -85.61
N ILE A 252 -116.65 -40.76 -85.52
CA ILE A 252 -115.42 -41.45 -86.03
C ILE A 252 -114.32 -41.57 -84.92
N THR A 253 -113.57 -42.68 -84.79
CA THR A 253 -112.48 -42.88 -83.76
C THR A 253 -111.04 -43.03 -84.31
N PRO A 254 -109.95 -42.72 -83.57
CA PRO A 254 -108.55 -42.85 -84.03
C PRO A 254 -108.02 -44.29 -84.25
N LYS A 255 -106.86 -44.45 -84.89
CA LYS A 255 -106.21 -45.74 -85.25
C LYS A 255 -104.84 -45.94 -84.57
N SER A 256 -104.45 -47.16 -84.21
CA SER A 256 -103.12 -47.42 -83.60
C SER A 256 -101.98 -47.66 -84.61
N VAL A 257 -100.74 -47.35 -84.21
CA VAL A 257 -99.48 -47.64 -84.94
C VAL A 257 -98.36 -48.12 -84.01
N ASP A 258 -97.41 -48.89 -84.56
CA ASP A 258 -96.19 -49.34 -83.87
C ASP A 258 -94.96 -48.51 -84.26
N VAL A 259 -93.91 -48.48 -83.42
CA VAL A 259 -92.63 -47.80 -83.70
C VAL A 259 -91.43 -48.74 -83.62
N THR A 260 -90.47 -48.54 -84.53
CA THR A 260 -89.17 -49.21 -84.57
C THR A 260 -88.02 -48.21 -84.76
N GLY A 261 -86.77 -48.63 -84.55
CA GLY A 261 -85.57 -47.80 -84.83
C GLY A 261 -85.02 -46.96 -83.66
N VAL A 262 -85.45 -47.21 -82.43
CA VAL A 262 -84.97 -46.53 -81.20
C VAL A 262 -84.12 -47.49 -80.36
N SER A 263 -83.04 -47.00 -79.74
CA SER A 263 -82.05 -47.76 -78.95
C SER A 263 -81.50 -46.94 -77.77
N VAL A 264 -80.71 -47.55 -76.89
CA VAL A 264 -80.17 -46.91 -75.66
C VAL A 264 -78.65 -46.88 -75.67
N VAL A 265 -78.07 -45.73 -75.32
CA VAL A 265 -76.63 -45.54 -75.18
C VAL A 265 -76.14 -46.12 -73.84
N SER A 266 -75.02 -46.84 -73.87
CA SER A 266 -74.39 -47.37 -72.64
C SER A 266 -73.60 -46.29 -71.91
N LYS A 267 -73.58 -46.34 -70.57
CA LYS A 267 -72.94 -45.35 -69.70
C LYS A 267 -71.95 -46.01 -68.72
N ILE A 268 -71.17 -45.22 -67.99
CA ILE A 268 -70.43 -45.70 -66.80
C ILE A 268 -71.33 -45.45 -65.57
N TYR A 269 -71.15 -46.25 -64.52
CA TYR A 269 -71.82 -46.08 -63.24
C TYR A 269 -71.55 -44.68 -62.68
N ASP A 270 -72.62 -43.91 -62.49
CA ASP A 270 -72.64 -42.53 -62.02
C ASP A 270 -73.68 -42.32 -60.90
N GLY A 271 -74.16 -43.41 -60.29
CA GLY A 271 -75.22 -43.38 -59.26
C GLY A 271 -76.64 -43.12 -59.77
N THR A 272 -76.87 -42.86 -61.07
CA THR A 272 -78.19 -42.44 -61.59
C THR A 272 -78.84 -43.44 -62.57
N THR A 273 -80.17 -43.52 -62.52
CA THR A 273 -81.00 -44.33 -63.44
C THR A 273 -81.21 -43.70 -64.82
N ALA A 274 -80.71 -42.49 -65.08
CA ALA A 274 -80.95 -41.79 -66.35
C ALA A 274 -80.36 -42.56 -67.54
N ALA A 275 -81.20 -42.79 -68.56
CA ALA A 275 -80.84 -43.48 -69.80
C ALA A 275 -80.95 -42.52 -71.00
N THR A 276 -80.00 -42.58 -71.93
CA THR A 276 -79.97 -41.74 -73.13
C THR A 276 -80.44 -42.55 -74.33
N LEU A 277 -81.44 -42.05 -75.06
CA LEU A 277 -81.95 -42.67 -76.27
C LEU A 277 -81.17 -42.24 -77.51
N SER A 278 -81.14 -43.09 -78.53
CA SER A 278 -80.56 -42.79 -79.85
C SER A 278 -81.24 -43.61 -80.95
N GLY A 279 -81.15 -43.14 -82.21
CA GLY A 279 -81.75 -43.80 -83.37
C GLY A 279 -82.69 -42.88 -84.16
N THR A 280 -83.59 -43.47 -84.95
CA THR A 280 -84.58 -42.72 -85.75
C THR A 280 -85.87 -43.54 -85.82
N ALA A 281 -86.96 -42.98 -85.29
CA ALA A 281 -88.25 -43.66 -85.18
C ALA A 281 -88.91 -43.84 -86.56
N SER A 282 -89.37 -45.07 -86.84
CA SER A 282 -90.13 -45.44 -88.04
C SER A 282 -91.45 -46.10 -87.62
N PHE A 283 -92.55 -45.76 -88.29
CA PHE A 283 -93.91 -46.19 -87.90
C PHE A 283 -94.53 -47.18 -88.89
N SER A 284 -95.27 -48.17 -88.38
CA SER A 284 -96.08 -49.10 -89.17
C SER A 284 -97.56 -49.03 -88.81
N GLY A 285 -98.43 -49.11 -89.83
CA GLY A 285 -99.90 -49.12 -89.67
C GLY A 285 -100.64 -47.87 -90.19
N LEU A 286 -99.93 -46.85 -90.69
CA LEU A 286 -100.51 -45.62 -91.24
C LEU A 286 -101.45 -45.88 -92.44
N ILE A 287 -102.48 -45.04 -92.60
CA ILE A 287 -103.32 -44.94 -93.80
C ILE A 287 -102.54 -44.18 -94.89
N GLY A 288 -102.73 -44.56 -96.16
CA GLY A 288 -101.98 -44.01 -97.29
C GLY A 288 -102.12 -42.48 -97.42
N GLY A 289 -101.00 -41.77 -97.34
CA GLY A 289 -100.92 -40.31 -97.40
C GLY A 289 -100.75 -39.60 -96.05
N ASP A 290 -100.88 -40.31 -94.92
CA ASP A 290 -100.63 -39.76 -93.58
C ASP A 290 -99.15 -39.75 -93.20
N SER A 291 -98.78 -38.84 -92.30
CA SER A 291 -97.43 -38.71 -91.76
C SER A 291 -97.41 -38.59 -90.24
N LEU A 292 -96.42 -39.24 -89.61
CA LEU A 292 -96.16 -39.23 -88.17
C LEU A 292 -94.66 -39.04 -87.90
N SER A 293 -94.31 -38.41 -86.77
CA SER A 293 -92.93 -38.24 -86.30
C SER A 293 -92.85 -38.40 -84.78
N LEU A 294 -91.73 -38.93 -84.26
CA LEU A 294 -91.44 -39.03 -82.83
C LEU A 294 -90.20 -38.20 -82.49
N ASN A 295 -90.34 -37.21 -81.61
CA ASN A 295 -89.18 -36.44 -81.17
C ASN A 295 -88.44 -37.13 -80.03
N LEU A 296 -87.29 -37.74 -80.34
CA LEU A 296 -86.45 -38.41 -79.33
C LEU A 296 -85.68 -37.43 -78.42
N SER A 297 -85.51 -36.16 -78.80
CA SER A 297 -84.78 -35.18 -77.95
C SER A 297 -85.60 -34.69 -76.75
N SER A 298 -86.93 -34.82 -76.82
CA SER A 298 -87.86 -34.56 -75.71
C SER A 298 -88.32 -35.84 -75.00
N ALA A 299 -87.78 -37.00 -75.38
CA ALA A 299 -88.18 -38.29 -74.82
C ALA A 299 -87.38 -38.60 -73.55
N THR A 300 -88.08 -38.89 -72.44
CA THR A 300 -87.42 -39.30 -71.19
C THR A 300 -87.29 -40.82 -71.13
N ALA A 301 -86.14 -41.32 -70.65
CA ALA A 301 -85.91 -42.74 -70.47
C ALA A 301 -85.08 -43.02 -69.21
N SER A 302 -85.35 -44.15 -68.56
CA SER A 302 -84.63 -44.59 -67.37
C SER A 302 -84.35 -46.08 -67.38
N PHE A 303 -83.16 -46.45 -66.90
CA PHE A 303 -82.81 -47.80 -66.50
C PHE A 303 -83.62 -48.24 -65.28
N ALA A 304 -83.94 -49.53 -65.19
CA ALA A 304 -84.69 -50.11 -64.07
C ALA A 304 -84.04 -49.86 -62.69
N ASP A 305 -82.71 -49.83 -62.64
CA ASP A 305 -81.92 -49.43 -61.46
C ASP A 305 -80.57 -48.85 -61.92
N ALA A 306 -79.87 -48.16 -61.01
CA ALA A 306 -78.62 -47.47 -61.34
C ALA A 306 -77.38 -48.37 -61.36
N ASN A 307 -77.47 -49.64 -60.97
CA ASN A 307 -76.30 -50.50 -60.75
C ASN A 307 -75.68 -50.99 -62.06
N ALA A 308 -74.38 -51.32 -62.02
CA ALA A 308 -73.67 -51.83 -63.18
C ALA A 308 -74.27 -53.15 -63.70
N GLY A 309 -74.28 -53.31 -65.03
CA GLY A 309 -74.87 -54.44 -65.75
C GLY A 309 -75.79 -53.99 -66.91
N THR A 310 -76.30 -54.96 -67.67
CA THR A 310 -77.35 -54.70 -68.68
C THR A 310 -78.71 -54.62 -68.01
N LYS A 311 -79.47 -53.57 -68.31
CA LYS A 311 -80.73 -53.21 -67.64
C LYS A 311 -81.83 -52.91 -68.66
N ALA A 312 -83.07 -53.24 -68.31
CA ALA A 312 -84.24 -52.80 -69.07
C ALA A 312 -84.42 -51.28 -68.96
N VAL A 313 -84.98 -50.66 -69.99
CA VAL A 313 -85.17 -49.22 -70.09
C VAL A 313 -86.60 -48.88 -70.45
N THR A 314 -87.23 -48.03 -69.65
CA THR A 314 -88.62 -47.61 -69.83
C THR A 314 -88.68 -46.28 -70.57
N LEU A 315 -89.52 -46.19 -71.61
CA LEU A 315 -89.81 -44.95 -72.31
C LEU A 315 -90.93 -44.17 -71.58
N GLY A 316 -90.61 -42.98 -71.10
CA GLY A 316 -91.50 -42.10 -70.36
C GLY A 316 -92.33 -41.19 -71.27
N SER A 317 -92.24 -39.88 -71.05
CA SER A 317 -92.95 -38.87 -71.82
C SER A 317 -92.45 -38.79 -73.26
N TYR A 318 -93.36 -38.75 -74.24
CA TYR A 318 -93.04 -38.53 -75.66
C TYR A 318 -94.09 -37.64 -76.34
N THR A 319 -93.80 -37.16 -77.55
CA THR A 319 -94.72 -36.34 -78.35
C THR A 319 -94.76 -36.84 -79.79
N LEU A 320 -95.96 -37.11 -80.30
CA LEU A 320 -96.23 -37.50 -81.68
C LEU A 320 -96.51 -36.25 -82.52
N GLY A 321 -95.65 -35.96 -83.49
CA GLY A 321 -95.84 -34.94 -84.51
C GLY A 321 -96.36 -35.52 -85.83
N GLY A 322 -96.63 -34.64 -86.79
CA GLY A 322 -97.14 -34.98 -88.13
C GLY A 322 -98.54 -34.44 -88.40
N SER A 323 -98.88 -34.24 -89.67
CA SER A 323 -100.16 -33.63 -90.10
C SER A 323 -101.40 -34.41 -89.65
N SER A 324 -101.22 -35.70 -89.39
CA SER A 324 -102.30 -36.64 -89.11
C SER A 324 -102.26 -37.16 -87.68
N SER A 325 -101.40 -36.63 -86.80
CA SER A 325 -101.12 -37.19 -85.47
C SER A 325 -102.36 -37.34 -84.57
N ALA A 326 -103.33 -36.44 -84.67
CA ALA A 326 -104.60 -36.53 -83.95
C ALA A 326 -105.48 -37.74 -84.35
N ASN A 327 -105.21 -38.36 -85.51
CA ASN A 327 -105.88 -39.58 -85.96
C ASN A 327 -105.17 -40.86 -85.50
N TYR A 328 -104.03 -40.77 -84.79
CA TYR A 328 -103.21 -41.92 -84.40
C TYR A 328 -102.81 -42.00 -82.91
N VAL A 329 -102.57 -43.23 -82.43
CA VAL A 329 -101.97 -43.52 -81.11
C VAL A 329 -100.83 -44.54 -81.23
N LEU A 330 -99.81 -44.44 -80.36
CA LEU A 330 -98.57 -45.22 -80.46
C LEU A 330 -98.49 -46.40 -79.48
N ASN A 331 -98.05 -47.56 -79.97
CA ASN A 331 -97.64 -48.71 -79.16
C ASN A 331 -96.16 -48.58 -78.72
N GLN A 332 -95.88 -48.81 -77.44
CA GLN A 332 -94.56 -48.64 -76.80
C GLN A 332 -93.58 -49.78 -77.15
N PRO A 333 -92.30 -49.50 -77.50
CA PRO A 333 -91.28 -50.52 -77.76
C PRO A 333 -90.54 -50.99 -76.49
N SER A 334 -90.00 -52.20 -76.50
CA SER A 334 -89.13 -52.74 -75.44
C SER A 334 -87.66 -52.35 -75.66
N LEU A 335 -87.03 -51.66 -74.69
CA LEU A 335 -85.65 -51.16 -74.79
C LEU A 335 -84.75 -51.68 -73.66
N SER A 336 -83.44 -51.75 -73.91
CA SER A 336 -82.41 -52.09 -72.91
C SER A 336 -81.06 -51.46 -73.24
N GLY A 337 -80.17 -51.33 -72.25
CA GLY A 337 -78.80 -50.82 -72.40
C GLY A 337 -77.91 -51.20 -71.21
N THR A 338 -76.63 -50.83 -71.23
CA THR A 338 -75.64 -51.29 -70.24
C THR A 338 -75.01 -50.14 -69.43
N ILE A 339 -74.91 -50.35 -68.12
CA ILE A 339 -74.14 -49.51 -67.19
C ILE A 339 -72.81 -50.24 -66.88
N ASN A 340 -71.69 -49.67 -67.31
CA ASN A 340 -70.33 -50.17 -67.07
C ASN A 340 -69.85 -49.80 -65.65
N LYS A 341 -68.94 -50.59 -65.09
CA LYS A 341 -68.37 -50.35 -63.75
C LYS A 341 -67.47 -49.11 -63.70
N ALA A 342 -67.47 -48.40 -62.58
CA ALA A 342 -66.58 -47.27 -62.32
C ALA A 342 -65.25 -47.70 -61.65
N ASN A 343 -64.26 -46.80 -61.59
CA ASN A 343 -63.02 -47.01 -60.85
C ASN A 343 -63.11 -46.44 -59.43
N LEU A 344 -62.28 -46.98 -58.52
CA LEU A 344 -62.09 -46.45 -57.16
C LEU A 344 -60.73 -45.74 -57.07
N SER A 345 -60.68 -44.61 -56.37
CA SER A 345 -59.45 -43.90 -56.00
C SER A 345 -59.12 -44.17 -54.53
N LEU A 346 -57.91 -44.63 -54.21
CA LEU A 346 -57.46 -44.80 -52.83
C LEU A 346 -56.72 -43.54 -52.37
N SER A 347 -57.10 -42.99 -51.22
CA SER A 347 -56.41 -41.85 -50.60
C SER A 347 -56.15 -42.04 -49.10
N GLY A 348 -55.13 -41.38 -48.56
CA GLY A 348 -54.82 -41.43 -47.13
C GLY A 348 -53.45 -40.87 -46.76
N SER A 349 -52.98 -41.18 -45.55
CA SER A 349 -51.66 -40.79 -45.06
C SER A 349 -51.09 -41.80 -44.06
N LYS A 350 -49.76 -41.94 -44.05
CA LYS A 350 -48.99 -42.65 -43.01
C LYS A 350 -47.90 -41.76 -42.43
N THR A 351 -47.52 -42.00 -41.18
CA THR A 351 -46.25 -41.48 -40.65
C THR A 351 -45.10 -42.37 -41.13
N TYR A 352 -43.93 -41.77 -41.36
CA TYR A 352 -42.72 -42.51 -41.73
C TYR A 352 -42.37 -43.59 -40.70
N ASP A 353 -42.23 -44.82 -41.18
CA ASP A 353 -41.96 -46.04 -40.41
C ASP A 353 -40.79 -46.87 -40.97
N GLY A 354 -40.11 -46.34 -42.00
CA GLY A 354 -39.05 -47.04 -42.74
C GLY A 354 -39.54 -47.97 -43.86
N SER A 355 -40.84 -48.09 -44.10
CA SER A 355 -41.43 -49.08 -45.03
C SER A 355 -42.18 -48.47 -46.21
N THR A 356 -41.95 -49.04 -47.40
CA THR A 356 -42.73 -48.79 -48.63
C THR A 356 -44.09 -49.50 -48.66
N ALA A 357 -44.36 -50.41 -47.71
CA ALA A 357 -45.67 -51.06 -47.59
C ALA A 357 -46.70 -50.10 -46.97
N ILE A 358 -47.94 -50.18 -47.46
CA ILE A 358 -49.06 -49.42 -46.95
C ILE A 358 -50.07 -50.39 -46.34
N ASP A 359 -50.27 -50.33 -45.03
CA ASP A 359 -51.42 -51.00 -44.42
C ASP A 359 -52.72 -50.37 -44.92
N GLY A 360 -53.67 -51.19 -45.36
CA GLY A 360 -54.95 -50.77 -45.93
C GLY A 360 -55.78 -49.90 -44.99
N THR A 361 -55.62 -50.05 -43.66
CA THR A 361 -56.31 -49.18 -42.68
C THR A 361 -55.91 -47.70 -42.78
N GLN A 362 -54.79 -47.39 -43.44
CA GLN A 362 -54.33 -46.03 -43.72
C GLN A 362 -54.86 -45.47 -45.05
N LEU A 363 -55.70 -46.24 -45.76
CA LEU A 363 -56.30 -45.87 -47.04
C LEU A 363 -57.84 -45.92 -46.98
N THR A 364 -58.48 -44.98 -47.66
CA THR A 364 -59.91 -44.99 -47.96
C THR A 364 -60.08 -45.10 -49.48
N ALA A 365 -60.83 -46.10 -49.95
CA ALA A 365 -61.20 -46.20 -51.36
C ALA A 365 -62.50 -45.42 -51.61
N THR A 366 -62.48 -44.49 -52.56
CA THR A 366 -63.57 -43.55 -52.85
C THR A 366 -64.15 -43.80 -54.25
N GLY A 367 -65.48 -43.81 -54.33
CA GLY A 367 -66.31 -44.01 -55.52
C GLY A 367 -66.84 -42.73 -56.17
N VAL A 368 -67.93 -42.83 -56.93
CA VAL A 368 -68.38 -41.81 -57.90
C VAL A 368 -69.37 -40.75 -57.40
N HIS A 369 -69.95 -40.89 -56.22
CA HIS A 369 -70.89 -39.96 -55.58
C HIS A 369 -70.56 -39.76 -54.09
N GLY A 370 -69.26 -39.86 -53.76
CA GLY A 370 -68.78 -39.80 -52.37
C GLY A 370 -68.96 -41.11 -51.60
N GLU A 371 -69.30 -42.23 -52.26
CA GLU A 371 -69.28 -43.54 -51.60
C GLU A 371 -67.85 -43.87 -51.19
N THR A 372 -67.68 -44.39 -49.98
CA THR A 372 -66.39 -44.78 -49.44
C THR A 372 -66.42 -46.23 -48.99
N PHE A 373 -65.26 -46.85 -49.11
CA PHE A 373 -65.02 -48.24 -48.78
C PHE A 373 -63.77 -48.34 -47.91
N THR A 374 -63.85 -49.20 -46.90
CA THR A 374 -62.67 -49.62 -46.14
C THR A 374 -61.68 -50.35 -47.07
N VAL A 375 -60.39 -50.20 -46.81
CA VAL A 375 -59.32 -50.97 -47.46
C VAL A 375 -58.66 -51.83 -46.39
N ALA A 376 -58.35 -53.09 -46.72
CA ALA A 376 -57.80 -54.05 -45.79
C ALA A 376 -56.53 -54.73 -46.36
N GLY A 377 -55.80 -55.43 -45.49
CA GLY A 377 -54.53 -56.07 -45.80
C GLY A 377 -53.32 -55.20 -45.46
N SER A 378 -52.19 -55.82 -45.13
CA SER A 378 -50.96 -55.15 -44.68
C SER A 378 -50.20 -54.40 -45.78
N GLY A 379 -50.66 -54.52 -47.03
CA GLY A 379 -49.89 -54.11 -48.20
C GLY A 379 -48.64 -54.97 -48.44
N GLY A 380 -47.90 -54.61 -49.48
CA GLY A 380 -46.60 -55.18 -49.83
C GLY A 380 -45.57 -54.09 -50.11
N SER A 381 -44.28 -54.43 -50.05
CA SER A 381 -43.17 -53.48 -50.22
C SER A 381 -43.10 -52.77 -51.59
N GLY A 382 -43.95 -53.14 -52.55
CA GLY A 382 -44.13 -52.44 -53.82
C GLY A 382 -45.26 -51.40 -53.85
N ASN A 383 -45.97 -51.13 -52.75
CA ASN A 383 -47.07 -50.15 -52.78
C ASN A 383 -46.59 -48.72 -53.01
N LEU A 384 -45.41 -48.36 -52.49
CA LEU A 384 -44.72 -47.11 -52.77
C LEU A 384 -43.38 -47.33 -53.46
N ALA A 385 -42.99 -46.41 -54.34
CA ALA A 385 -41.65 -46.37 -54.95
C ALA A 385 -40.55 -45.89 -53.98
N SER A 386 -40.92 -45.26 -52.86
CA SER A 386 -40.01 -44.72 -51.85
C SER A 386 -40.64 -44.81 -50.47
N LYS A 387 -39.83 -45.17 -49.45
CA LYS A 387 -40.23 -45.12 -48.03
C LYS A 387 -40.29 -43.69 -47.48
N ASN A 388 -39.63 -42.74 -48.15
CA ASN A 388 -39.35 -41.41 -47.62
C ASN A 388 -40.58 -40.50 -47.55
N VAL A 389 -40.47 -39.43 -46.77
CA VAL A 389 -41.49 -38.39 -46.64
C VAL A 389 -41.80 -37.74 -47.99
N GLN A 390 -43.10 -37.71 -48.32
CA GLN A 390 -43.61 -37.28 -49.62
C GLN A 390 -45.10 -36.94 -49.52
N SER A 391 -45.59 -36.01 -50.33
CA SER A 391 -47.00 -35.57 -50.31
C SER A 391 -47.72 -35.99 -51.59
N GLY A 392 -48.88 -36.63 -51.45
CA GLY A 392 -49.73 -37.02 -52.59
C GLY A 392 -49.05 -37.97 -53.58
N ALA A 393 -48.11 -38.81 -53.14
CA ALA A 393 -47.39 -39.73 -54.01
C ALA A 393 -48.33 -40.82 -54.54
N ALA A 394 -48.28 -41.10 -55.83
CA ALA A 394 -49.09 -42.14 -56.44
C ALA A 394 -48.75 -43.53 -55.87
N LEU A 395 -49.76 -44.38 -55.67
CA LEU A 395 -49.52 -45.79 -55.35
C LEU A 395 -48.84 -46.47 -56.56
N ALA A 396 -47.68 -47.07 -56.35
CA ALA A 396 -46.96 -47.84 -57.36
C ALA A 396 -47.59 -49.23 -57.58
N SER A 397 -48.23 -49.78 -56.55
CA SER A 397 -48.99 -51.03 -56.62
C SER A 397 -50.10 -51.08 -55.56
N VAL A 398 -51.15 -51.87 -55.81
CA VAL A 398 -52.17 -52.27 -54.83
C VAL A 398 -52.01 -53.71 -54.35
N THR A 399 -50.88 -54.38 -54.65
CA THR A 399 -50.59 -55.73 -54.14
C THR A 399 -50.65 -55.77 -52.62
N GLY A 400 -51.32 -56.79 -52.06
CA GLY A 400 -51.51 -56.94 -50.62
C GLY A 400 -52.65 -56.10 -50.03
N LEU A 401 -53.39 -55.36 -50.87
CA LEU A 401 -54.60 -54.61 -50.49
C LEU A 401 -55.86 -55.28 -51.03
N SER A 402 -56.96 -55.22 -50.28
CA SER A 402 -58.28 -55.68 -50.68
C SER A 402 -59.36 -54.64 -50.37
N LEU A 403 -60.40 -54.59 -51.21
CA LEU A 403 -61.57 -53.73 -51.00
C LEU A 403 -62.46 -54.37 -49.93
N GLY A 404 -62.75 -53.61 -48.88
CA GLY A 404 -63.67 -53.99 -47.81
C GLY A 404 -65.11 -53.53 -48.06
N SER A 405 -65.92 -53.52 -47.02
CA SER A 405 -67.29 -53.02 -47.06
C SER A 405 -67.34 -51.49 -47.18
N SER A 406 -68.40 -50.99 -47.83
CA SER A 406 -68.78 -49.57 -47.76
C SER A 406 -69.54 -49.30 -46.46
N SER A 407 -69.30 -48.13 -45.88
CA SER A 407 -70.01 -47.61 -44.70
C SER A 407 -71.16 -46.66 -45.06
N ASN A 408 -71.28 -46.23 -46.32
CA ASN A 408 -72.27 -45.24 -46.76
C ASN A 408 -73.13 -45.69 -47.97
N GLY A 409 -73.32 -47.00 -48.13
CA GLY A 409 -74.27 -47.59 -49.09
C GLY A 409 -73.69 -47.92 -50.47
N GLY A 410 -72.40 -47.73 -50.69
CA GLY A 410 -71.73 -48.09 -51.94
C GLY A 410 -71.69 -49.62 -52.16
N LEU A 411 -72.18 -50.08 -53.32
CA LEU A 411 -72.12 -51.49 -53.70
C LEU A 411 -70.85 -51.77 -54.50
N ALA A 412 -69.96 -52.62 -53.96
CA ALA A 412 -68.69 -52.99 -54.60
C ALA A 412 -68.85 -53.61 -56.00
N SER A 413 -70.02 -54.21 -56.30
CA SER A 413 -70.36 -54.73 -57.62
C SER A 413 -70.38 -53.66 -58.72
N ASN A 414 -70.61 -52.39 -58.37
CA ASN A 414 -70.65 -51.26 -59.32
C ASN A 414 -69.26 -50.75 -59.70
N TYR A 415 -68.22 -51.27 -59.05
CA TYR A 415 -66.84 -50.84 -59.22
C TYR A 415 -65.94 -51.95 -59.78
N ASN A 416 -64.85 -51.52 -60.41
CA ASN A 416 -63.71 -52.35 -60.78
C ASN A 416 -62.88 -52.70 -59.53
N ALA A 417 -61.97 -53.68 -59.66
CA ALA A 417 -61.01 -53.99 -58.61
C ALA A 417 -60.12 -52.77 -58.27
N LEU A 418 -59.52 -52.76 -57.08
CA LEU A 418 -58.60 -51.70 -56.65
C LEU A 418 -57.52 -51.45 -57.71
N GLY A 419 -57.16 -50.19 -57.91
CA GLY A 419 -56.17 -49.77 -58.89
C GLY A 419 -55.33 -48.59 -58.42
N THR A 420 -54.19 -48.41 -59.06
CA THR A 420 -53.27 -47.29 -58.79
C THR A 420 -53.68 -45.99 -59.48
N SER A 421 -54.51 -46.07 -60.53
CA SER A 421 -54.97 -44.91 -61.32
C SER A 421 -55.80 -43.95 -60.46
N GLY A 422 -55.28 -42.73 -60.25
CA GLY A 422 -55.93 -41.71 -59.42
C GLY A 422 -55.80 -41.95 -57.91
N SER A 423 -54.98 -42.91 -57.49
CA SER A 423 -54.77 -43.26 -56.08
C SER A 423 -53.45 -42.69 -55.56
N SER A 424 -53.47 -42.03 -54.40
CA SER A 424 -52.29 -41.37 -53.84
C SER A 424 -52.26 -41.37 -52.31
N ILE A 425 -51.07 -41.29 -51.72
CA ILE A 425 -50.88 -41.26 -50.27
C ILE A 425 -49.74 -40.31 -49.89
N SER A 426 -49.87 -39.66 -48.73
CA SER A 426 -48.79 -38.87 -48.13
C SER A 426 -48.05 -39.65 -47.04
N VAL A 427 -46.72 -39.59 -47.05
CA VAL A 427 -45.86 -40.05 -45.94
C VAL A 427 -45.39 -38.82 -45.18
N THR A 428 -45.77 -38.68 -43.91
CA THR A 428 -45.42 -37.55 -43.04
C THR A 428 -44.20 -37.85 -42.17
N ALA A 429 -43.45 -36.82 -41.81
CA ALA A 429 -42.22 -36.98 -41.03
C ALA A 429 -42.48 -37.51 -39.61
N LYS A 430 -41.62 -38.40 -39.14
CA LYS A 430 -41.69 -38.95 -37.78
C LYS A 430 -41.01 -37.99 -36.79
N ALA A 431 -41.63 -37.75 -35.64
CA ALA A 431 -40.99 -36.95 -34.60
C ALA A 431 -39.77 -37.69 -33.99
N LEU A 432 -38.65 -36.97 -33.85
CA LEU A 432 -37.48 -37.38 -33.08
C LEU A 432 -37.36 -36.51 -31.83
N THR A 433 -37.05 -37.14 -30.70
CA THR A 433 -36.72 -36.45 -29.45
C THR A 433 -35.21 -36.49 -29.27
N MET A 434 -34.57 -35.31 -29.22
CA MET A 434 -33.16 -35.16 -28.84
C MET A 434 -33.03 -34.99 -27.34
N SER A 435 -32.09 -35.71 -26.73
CA SER A 435 -31.68 -35.54 -25.34
C SER A 435 -30.16 -35.44 -25.23
N GLY A 436 -29.63 -35.01 -24.08
CA GLY A 436 -28.18 -35.00 -23.81
C GLY A 436 -27.42 -33.75 -24.25
N VAL A 437 -28.10 -32.70 -24.75
CA VAL A 437 -27.52 -31.36 -24.85
C VAL A 437 -27.51 -30.72 -23.47
N THR A 438 -26.37 -30.18 -23.03
CA THR A 438 -26.26 -29.41 -21.78
C THR A 438 -25.71 -28.00 -22.06
N ALA A 439 -26.03 -27.04 -21.19
CA ALA A 439 -25.38 -25.74 -21.18
C ALA A 439 -24.27 -25.73 -20.12
N SER A 440 -23.16 -25.06 -20.41
CA SER A 440 -22.04 -24.92 -19.47
C SER A 440 -22.09 -23.61 -18.70
N ASP A 441 -21.76 -23.67 -17.41
CA ASP A 441 -21.51 -22.49 -16.57
C ASP A 441 -20.35 -21.66 -17.15
N LYS A 442 -20.40 -20.33 -16.92
CA LYS A 442 -19.36 -19.40 -17.35
C LYS A 442 -19.03 -18.36 -16.29
N VAL A 443 -17.88 -17.71 -16.43
CA VAL A 443 -17.60 -16.42 -15.78
C VAL A 443 -18.23 -15.31 -16.62
N TYR A 444 -18.68 -14.24 -15.98
CA TYR A 444 -19.21 -13.06 -16.64
C TYR A 444 -18.18 -12.46 -17.61
N ASP A 445 -18.57 -12.29 -18.87
CA ASP A 445 -17.75 -11.81 -19.99
C ASP A 445 -18.43 -10.67 -20.78
N GLY A 446 -19.53 -10.12 -20.24
CA GLY A 446 -20.36 -9.12 -20.90
C GLY A 446 -21.35 -9.67 -21.95
N SER A 447 -21.35 -10.97 -22.25
CA SER A 447 -22.17 -11.58 -23.32
C SER A 447 -23.29 -12.49 -22.81
N THR A 448 -24.42 -12.50 -23.52
CA THR A 448 -25.55 -13.43 -23.35
C THR A 448 -25.29 -14.82 -23.92
N THR A 449 -24.20 -15.05 -24.67
CA THR A 449 -23.90 -16.35 -25.27
C THR A 449 -23.62 -17.42 -24.21
N ALA A 450 -24.31 -18.56 -24.30
CA ALA A 450 -24.08 -19.77 -23.52
C ALA A 450 -23.35 -20.81 -24.38
N THR A 451 -22.41 -21.53 -23.78
CA THR A 451 -21.73 -22.64 -24.47
C THR A 451 -22.58 -23.90 -24.32
N LEU A 452 -22.96 -24.51 -25.45
CA LEU A 452 -23.70 -25.77 -25.48
C LEU A 452 -22.73 -26.94 -25.70
N ASN A 453 -22.93 -28.03 -24.96
CA ASN A 453 -22.22 -29.28 -25.13
C ASN A 453 -23.16 -30.33 -25.74
N THR A 454 -22.74 -30.91 -26.87
CA THR A 454 -23.48 -31.95 -27.63
C THR A 454 -22.86 -33.34 -27.52
N SER A 455 -21.78 -33.53 -26.75
CA SER A 455 -21.06 -34.82 -26.69
C SER A 455 -21.90 -35.98 -26.15
N GLY A 456 -22.96 -35.69 -25.40
CA GLY A 456 -23.91 -36.67 -24.86
C GLY A 456 -25.19 -36.83 -25.69
N VAL A 457 -25.28 -36.25 -26.90
CA VAL A 457 -26.52 -36.25 -27.67
C VAL A 457 -26.95 -37.66 -28.07
N SER A 458 -28.22 -37.96 -27.84
CA SER A 458 -28.88 -39.16 -28.34
C SER A 458 -30.27 -38.84 -28.92
N PHE A 459 -30.72 -39.69 -29.85
CA PHE A 459 -32.03 -39.58 -30.50
C PHE A 459 -32.95 -40.71 -30.07
N SER A 460 -34.13 -40.37 -29.56
CA SER A 460 -35.22 -41.33 -29.31
C SER A 460 -36.27 -41.24 -30.41
N GLY A 461 -36.71 -42.38 -30.92
CA GLY A 461 -37.70 -42.51 -32.00
C GLY A 461 -37.12 -42.89 -33.37
N LEU A 462 -35.80 -42.98 -33.53
CA LEU A 462 -35.12 -43.33 -34.78
C LEU A 462 -35.49 -44.77 -35.23
N ILE A 463 -35.75 -44.98 -36.53
CA ILE A 463 -35.95 -46.31 -37.11
C ILE A 463 -34.57 -46.97 -37.33
N GLY A 464 -34.44 -48.25 -36.98
CA GLY A 464 -33.18 -48.99 -37.13
C GLY A 464 -32.77 -49.11 -38.60
N GLY A 465 -31.54 -48.69 -38.91
CA GLY A 465 -30.98 -48.68 -40.26
C GLY A 465 -30.97 -47.33 -40.96
N ASP A 466 -31.66 -46.31 -40.44
CA ASP A 466 -31.65 -44.96 -41.00
C ASP A 466 -30.40 -44.17 -40.58
N ALA A 467 -29.83 -43.43 -41.53
CA ALA A 467 -28.66 -42.58 -41.32
C ALA A 467 -29.08 -41.14 -40.96
N VAL A 468 -29.17 -40.86 -39.66
CA VAL A 468 -29.49 -39.53 -39.10
C VAL A 468 -28.47 -39.12 -38.03
N SER A 469 -27.88 -37.93 -38.18
CA SER A 469 -26.93 -37.30 -37.24
C SER A 469 -27.34 -35.87 -36.90
N LEU A 470 -26.92 -35.36 -35.74
CA LEU A 470 -27.13 -33.96 -35.36
C LEU A 470 -26.36 -33.04 -36.32
N GLY A 471 -27.06 -32.07 -36.89
CA GLY A 471 -26.52 -31.04 -37.78
C GLY A 471 -26.77 -29.62 -37.27
N GLY A 472 -26.25 -28.65 -38.02
CA GLY A 472 -26.30 -27.23 -37.64
C GLY A 472 -25.34 -26.89 -36.50
N SER A 473 -25.40 -25.62 -36.08
CA SER A 473 -24.65 -25.12 -34.92
C SER A 473 -25.65 -24.52 -33.94
N GLY A 474 -25.97 -25.27 -32.89
CA GLY A 474 -26.90 -24.80 -31.86
C GLY A 474 -26.38 -23.55 -31.17
N VAL A 475 -27.20 -22.52 -31.10
CA VAL A 475 -26.91 -21.27 -30.38
C VAL A 475 -27.62 -21.33 -29.04
N GLY A 476 -26.84 -21.28 -27.95
CA GLY A 476 -27.34 -21.13 -26.60
C GLY A 476 -27.30 -19.66 -26.17
N THR A 477 -28.40 -19.15 -25.62
CA THR A 477 -28.50 -17.76 -25.18
C THR A 477 -29.16 -17.65 -23.81
N PHE A 478 -28.49 -16.97 -22.87
CA PHE A 478 -29.07 -16.55 -21.60
C PHE A 478 -30.03 -15.36 -21.79
N ALA A 479 -31.09 -15.29 -20.98
CA ALA A 479 -32.06 -14.19 -21.02
C ALA A 479 -31.43 -12.79 -20.77
N ASN A 480 -30.31 -12.71 -20.05
CA ASN A 480 -29.47 -11.51 -19.94
C ASN A 480 -28.04 -11.90 -19.53
N LYS A 481 -27.07 -11.00 -19.79
CA LYS A 481 -25.64 -11.20 -19.49
C LYS A 481 -25.31 -11.32 -18.00
N ASN A 482 -26.20 -10.84 -17.11
CA ASN A 482 -25.85 -10.58 -15.71
C ASN A 482 -25.56 -11.86 -14.91
N ALA A 483 -24.68 -11.76 -13.91
CA ALA A 483 -24.34 -12.87 -13.04
C ALA A 483 -25.56 -13.43 -12.28
N GLY A 484 -25.59 -14.73 -12.07
CA GLY A 484 -26.69 -15.45 -11.42
C GLY A 484 -26.60 -16.96 -11.62
N THR A 485 -27.18 -17.73 -10.69
CA THR A 485 -27.21 -19.19 -10.72
C THR A 485 -28.40 -19.73 -11.52
N ASN A 486 -28.26 -20.91 -12.11
CA ASN A 486 -29.34 -21.66 -12.78
C ASN A 486 -30.17 -20.83 -13.78
N LYS A 487 -29.52 -19.92 -14.52
CA LYS A 487 -30.18 -19.08 -15.52
C LYS A 487 -30.64 -19.97 -16.68
N ALA A 488 -31.88 -19.78 -17.13
CA ALA A 488 -32.40 -20.47 -18.30
C ALA A 488 -31.56 -20.14 -19.56
N VAL A 489 -31.28 -21.18 -20.36
CA VAL A 489 -30.61 -21.10 -21.65
C VAL A 489 -31.59 -21.50 -22.73
N THR A 490 -31.96 -20.56 -23.59
CA THR A 490 -32.75 -20.83 -24.79
C THR A 490 -31.84 -21.37 -25.88
N VAL A 491 -32.28 -22.43 -26.56
CA VAL A 491 -31.52 -23.08 -27.64
C VAL A 491 -32.29 -23.00 -28.96
N SER A 492 -31.58 -22.70 -30.04
CA SER A 492 -32.07 -22.79 -31.41
C SER A 492 -30.96 -23.22 -32.37
N GLY A 493 -31.31 -23.56 -33.62
CA GLY A 493 -30.32 -23.76 -34.69
C GLY A 493 -29.78 -25.19 -34.86
N TYR A 494 -30.18 -26.16 -34.02
CA TYR A 494 -29.93 -27.57 -34.32
C TYR A 494 -30.83 -28.05 -35.46
N THR A 495 -30.28 -28.86 -36.36
CA THR A 495 -30.99 -29.51 -37.46
C THR A 495 -30.65 -31.01 -37.48
N LEU A 496 -31.31 -31.76 -38.36
CA LEU A 496 -30.90 -33.14 -38.68
C LEU A 496 -30.06 -33.13 -39.96
N SER A 497 -29.12 -34.06 -40.04
CA SER A 497 -28.26 -34.31 -41.20
C SER A 497 -28.13 -35.81 -41.42
N GLY A 498 -27.60 -36.24 -42.58
CA GLY A 498 -27.61 -37.63 -43.01
C GLY A 498 -28.69 -37.90 -44.06
N ALA A 499 -28.63 -39.08 -44.69
CA ALA A 499 -29.44 -39.41 -45.87
C ALA A 499 -30.95 -39.50 -45.58
N ASP A 500 -31.32 -39.96 -44.39
CA ASP A 500 -32.72 -40.13 -43.98
C ASP A 500 -33.25 -38.93 -43.16
N ALA A 501 -32.47 -37.85 -42.99
CA ALA A 501 -32.83 -36.72 -42.12
C ALA A 501 -34.16 -36.03 -42.51
N GLY A 502 -34.48 -35.97 -43.80
CA GLY A 502 -35.75 -35.42 -44.30
C GLY A 502 -36.99 -36.25 -43.91
N ASN A 503 -36.80 -37.46 -43.40
CA ASN A 503 -37.89 -38.32 -42.92
C ASN A 503 -38.35 -38.00 -41.48
N TYR A 504 -37.65 -37.08 -40.80
CA TYR A 504 -37.85 -36.80 -39.38
C TYR A 504 -37.99 -35.31 -39.07
N LEU A 505 -38.68 -35.00 -37.99
CA LEU A 505 -38.78 -33.66 -37.41
C LEU A 505 -38.13 -33.64 -36.03
N ILE A 506 -37.22 -32.69 -35.78
CA ILE A 506 -36.52 -32.54 -34.49
C ILE A 506 -37.00 -31.31 -33.72
N SER A 507 -37.31 -31.49 -32.44
CA SER A 507 -37.57 -30.39 -31.51
C SER A 507 -36.26 -29.87 -30.91
N GLN A 508 -36.13 -28.55 -30.77
CA GLN A 508 -35.01 -27.95 -30.03
C GLN A 508 -35.09 -28.35 -28.54
N PRO A 509 -33.95 -28.51 -27.85
CA PRO A 509 -33.94 -28.96 -26.46
C PRO A 509 -34.43 -27.82 -25.54
N THR A 510 -35.24 -28.17 -24.54
CA THR A 510 -35.84 -27.22 -23.59
C THR A 510 -35.41 -27.52 -22.16
N GLY A 511 -35.57 -26.55 -21.25
CA GLY A 511 -35.25 -26.74 -19.83
C GLY A 511 -33.76 -26.70 -19.47
N LEU A 512 -32.88 -26.33 -20.40
CA LEU A 512 -31.46 -26.13 -20.11
C LEU A 512 -31.25 -24.92 -19.20
N SER A 513 -30.35 -25.06 -18.25
CA SER A 513 -29.88 -23.97 -17.39
C SER A 513 -28.36 -24.05 -17.18
N ALA A 514 -27.77 -22.90 -16.90
CA ALA A 514 -26.36 -22.74 -16.52
C ALA A 514 -26.19 -21.47 -15.68
N SER A 515 -25.10 -21.36 -14.94
CA SER A 515 -24.79 -20.23 -14.08
C SER A 515 -23.79 -19.28 -14.75
N ILE A 516 -23.98 -17.97 -14.54
CA ILE A 516 -22.97 -16.95 -14.81
C ILE A 516 -22.40 -16.52 -13.46
N SER A 517 -21.16 -16.93 -13.18
CA SER A 517 -20.42 -16.48 -12.00
C SER A 517 -19.85 -15.07 -12.21
N LYS A 518 -19.68 -14.31 -11.13
CA LYS A 518 -19.14 -12.94 -11.20
C LYS A 518 -17.68 -12.93 -11.65
N ALA A 519 -17.29 -11.94 -12.46
CA ALA A 519 -15.89 -11.69 -12.81
C ALA A 519 -15.19 -10.86 -11.73
N ASN A 520 -13.85 -10.88 -11.66
CA ASN A 520 -13.10 -10.09 -10.67
C ASN A 520 -12.61 -8.77 -11.29
N LEU A 521 -12.87 -7.61 -10.66
CA LEU A 521 -12.09 -6.39 -10.91
C LEU A 521 -11.10 -6.20 -9.76
N SER A 522 -9.83 -6.02 -10.11
CA SER A 522 -8.80 -5.62 -9.14
C SER A 522 -8.67 -4.10 -9.11
N VAL A 523 -8.63 -3.52 -7.91
CA VAL A 523 -8.34 -2.10 -7.72
C VAL A 523 -6.86 -1.84 -7.94
N GLY A 524 -6.54 -1.01 -8.94
CA GLY A 524 -5.19 -0.53 -9.23
C GLY A 524 -4.98 0.94 -8.85
N GLY A 525 -3.79 1.46 -9.14
CA GLY A 525 -3.48 2.90 -9.03
C GLY A 525 -3.21 3.43 -7.62
N ILE A 526 -3.09 2.57 -6.61
CA ILE A 526 -2.85 2.92 -5.21
C ILE A 526 -1.46 2.45 -4.74
N ALA A 527 -0.77 3.35 -4.04
CA ALA A 527 0.47 3.09 -3.30
C ALA A 527 0.28 3.48 -1.82
N ALA A 528 1.27 3.16 -0.97
CA ALA A 528 1.35 3.65 0.39
C ALA A 528 2.58 4.53 0.56
N GLN A 529 2.43 5.62 1.31
CA GLN A 529 3.52 6.54 1.65
C GLN A 529 4.34 5.97 2.81
N GLY A 530 5.67 6.10 2.73
CA GLY A 530 6.53 5.85 3.89
C GLY A 530 6.30 6.89 4.99
N LYS A 531 6.50 6.50 6.24
CA LYS A 531 6.39 7.40 7.40
C LYS A 531 7.52 7.20 8.40
N THR A 532 7.75 8.18 9.26
CA THR A 532 8.55 7.98 10.49
C THR A 532 7.66 7.30 11.53
N TYR A 533 8.27 6.46 12.37
CA TYR A 533 7.61 5.74 13.44
C TYR A 533 6.89 6.70 14.41
N ASP A 534 5.60 6.46 14.60
CA ASP A 534 4.65 7.31 15.36
C ASP A 534 3.83 6.50 16.40
N GLY A 535 4.14 5.21 16.56
CA GLY A 535 3.41 4.28 17.42
C GLY A 535 2.11 3.69 16.83
N LEU A 536 1.69 4.08 15.61
CA LEU A 536 0.42 3.68 15.01
C LEU A 536 0.58 2.78 13.77
N THR A 537 -0.38 1.89 13.54
CA THR A 537 -0.44 1.02 12.34
C THR A 537 -1.08 1.67 11.11
N SER A 538 -1.63 2.88 11.22
CA SER A 538 -2.24 3.59 10.09
C SER A 538 -1.20 3.91 9.00
N ALA A 539 -1.58 3.67 7.75
CA ALA A 539 -0.78 4.00 6.56
C ALA A 539 -1.52 5.04 5.68
N THR A 540 -0.81 6.08 5.26
CA THR A 540 -1.33 7.05 4.29
C THR A 540 -1.23 6.45 2.89
N LEU A 541 -2.37 6.28 2.23
CA LEU A 541 -2.43 5.85 0.83
C LEU A 541 -2.23 7.05 -0.11
N SER A 542 -1.66 6.80 -1.28
CA SER A 542 -1.46 7.78 -2.36
C SER A 542 -1.82 7.19 -3.73
N GLY A 543 -2.00 8.05 -4.73
CA GLY A 543 -2.49 7.67 -6.06
C GLY A 543 -4.00 7.79 -6.20
N THR A 544 -4.54 7.26 -7.30
CA THR A 544 -5.97 7.32 -7.64
C THR A 544 -6.47 5.91 -7.91
N ALA A 545 -7.36 5.42 -7.04
CA ALA A 545 -7.92 4.09 -7.17
C ALA A 545 -8.76 3.98 -8.45
N SER A 546 -8.50 2.96 -9.25
CA SER A 546 -9.23 2.71 -10.49
C SER A 546 -9.47 1.22 -10.69
N VAL A 547 -10.50 0.93 -11.48
CA VAL A 547 -10.86 -0.41 -11.93
C VAL A 547 -11.24 -0.35 -13.41
N THR A 548 -11.01 -1.42 -14.17
CA THR A 548 -11.35 -1.49 -15.60
C THR A 548 -12.44 -2.55 -15.79
N ALA A 549 -13.65 -2.11 -16.12
CA ALA A 549 -14.78 -3.00 -16.40
C ALA A 549 -14.68 -3.64 -17.79
N ILE A 550 -15.42 -4.73 -18.01
CA ILE A 550 -15.46 -5.42 -19.31
C ILE A 550 -16.33 -4.63 -20.27
N GLY A 551 -15.78 -4.25 -21.43
CA GLY A 551 -16.51 -3.59 -22.51
C GLY A 551 -17.09 -2.23 -22.10
N SER A 552 -18.41 -2.07 -22.22
CA SER A 552 -19.14 -0.83 -21.95
C SER A 552 -19.94 -0.87 -20.63
N ASP A 553 -19.56 -1.74 -19.70
CA ASP A 553 -20.26 -1.89 -18.42
C ASP A 553 -20.15 -0.65 -17.53
N VAL A 554 -21.26 -0.23 -16.92
CA VAL A 554 -21.29 0.95 -16.04
C VAL A 554 -20.97 0.52 -14.62
N VAL A 555 -19.68 0.63 -14.27
CA VAL A 555 -19.13 0.34 -12.95
C VAL A 555 -18.30 1.53 -12.46
N SER A 556 -18.65 2.06 -11.30
CA SER A 556 -17.93 3.15 -10.62
C SER A 556 -17.37 2.65 -9.29
N LEU A 557 -16.09 2.96 -9.04
CA LEU A 557 -15.42 2.69 -7.77
C LEU A 557 -15.79 3.77 -6.74
N GLY A 558 -16.20 3.36 -5.54
CA GLY A 558 -16.55 4.22 -4.43
C GLY A 558 -15.84 3.81 -3.13
N GLY A 559 -16.19 4.50 -2.04
CA GLY A 559 -15.53 4.34 -0.75
C GLY A 559 -14.17 5.05 -0.67
N THR A 560 -13.58 5.07 0.52
CA THR A 560 -12.23 5.60 0.77
C THR A 560 -11.31 4.46 1.18
N GLY A 561 -10.16 4.36 0.53
CA GLY A 561 -9.14 3.36 0.86
C GLY A 561 -8.58 3.59 2.26
N VAL A 562 -8.62 2.57 3.10
CA VAL A 562 -7.98 2.54 4.41
C VAL A 562 -6.77 1.61 4.33
N GLY A 563 -5.58 2.16 4.54
CA GLY A 563 -4.32 1.42 4.60
C GLY A 563 -3.89 1.16 6.05
N VAL A 564 -3.54 -0.08 6.36
CA VAL A 564 -3.04 -0.48 7.68
C VAL A 564 -1.78 -1.33 7.53
N PHE A 565 -0.67 -0.90 8.11
CA PHE A 565 0.55 -1.69 8.25
C PHE A 565 0.28 -2.93 9.12
N ILE A 566 0.91 -4.05 8.78
CA ILE A 566 0.74 -5.32 9.52
C ILE A 566 1.11 -5.22 11.02
N ASP A 567 2.02 -4.32 11.38
CA ASP A 567 2.37 -3.96 12.76
C ASP A 567 3.00 -2.54 12.79
N LYS A 568 3.10 -1.92 13.98
CA LYS A 568 3.61 -0.54 14.15
C LYS A 568 5.11 -0.37 13.93
N ASN A 569 5.90 -1.46 14.02
CA ASN A 569 7.35 -1.37 14.20
C ASN A 569 8.09 -0.91 12.95
N ALA A 570 9.22 -0.23 13.14
CA ALA A 570 10.06 0.25 12.04
C ALA A 570 10.57 -0.89 11.15
N GLY A 571 10.63 -0.65 9.85
CA GLY A 571 11.03 -1.64 8.85
C GLY A 571 10.80 -1.15 7.42
N VAL A 572 11.60 -1.69 6.48
CA VAL A 572 11.46 -1.42 5.05
C VAL A 572 10.43 -2.36 4.41
N ASN A 573 9.76 -1.89 3.34
CA ASN A 573 8.82 -2.69 2.54
C ASN A 573 7.74 -3.43 3.36
N LYS A 574 7.25 -2.82 4.45
CA LYS A 574 6.19 -3.41 5.26
C LYS A 574 4.90 -3.46 4.46
N VAL A 575 4.23 -4.62 4.49
CA VAL A 575 2.93 -4.81 3.85
C VAL A 575 1.89 -3.87 4.46
N VAL A 576 1.14 -3.21 3.58
CA VAL A 576 -0.02 -2.38 3.92
C VAL A 576 -1.26 -3.09 3.40
N ASN A 577 -2.10 -3.56 4.31
CA ASN A 577 -3.40 -4.13 3.98
C ASN A 577 -4.35 -2.98 3.60
N VAL A 578 -4.88 -3.02 2.38
CA VAL A 578 -5.81 -2.01 1.86
C VAL A 578 -7.24 -2.56 1.84
N SER A 579 -8.19 -1.74 2.26
CA SER A 579 -9.62 -2.08 2.30
C SER A 579 -10.47 -0.81 2.12
N GLY A 580 -11.79 -0.95 2.07
CA GLY A 580 -12.72 0.19 2.09
C GLY A 580 -13.25 0.65 0.74
N TYR A 581 -12.65 0.20 -0.38
CA TYR A 581 -13.24 0.43 -1.70
C TYR A 581 -14.48 -0.45 -1.92
N THR A 582 -15.45 0.05 -2.68
CA THR A 582 -16.71 -0.61 -3.04
C THR A 582 -17.04 -0.39 -4.52
N LEU A 583 -17.84 -1.28 -5.11
CA LEU A 583 -18.37 -1.09 -6.49
C LEU A 583 -19.80 -0.56 -6.45
N SER A 584 -20.11 0.30 -7.42
CA SER A 584 -21.43 0.90 -7.66
C SER A 584 -21.69 1.04 -9.17
N GLY A 585 -22.92 1.38 -9.57
CA GLY A 585 -23.36 1.38 -10.98
C GLY A 585 -24.21 0.16 -11.34
N SER A 586 -24.85 0.18 -12.52
CA SER A 586 -25.83 -0.83 -12.93
C SER A 586 -25.25 -2.23 -13.09
N ASP A 587 -23.99 -2.33 -13.52
CA ASP A 587 -23.35 -3.61 -13.82
C ASP A 587 -22.49 -4.13 -12.65
N ALA A 588 -22.36 -3.36 -11.56
CA ALA A 588 -21.55 -3.74 -10.39
C ALA A 588 -21.95 -5.09 -9.76
N GLY A 589 -23.23 -5.47 -9.89
CA GLY A 589 -23.72 -6.78 -9.45
C GLY A 589 -23.03 -7.97 -10.13
N ASN A 590 -22.46 -7.77 -11.33
CA ASN A 590 -21.81 -8.79 -12.14
C ASN A 590 -20.36 -9.09 -11.71
N TYR A 591 -19.85 -8.38 -10.70
CA TYR A 591 -18.44 -8.39 -10.35
C TYR A 591 -18.14 -8.60 -8.86
N ASN A 592 -17.00 -9.23 -8.59
CA ASN A 592 -16.34 -9.24 -7.30
C ASN A 592 -15.26 -8.16 -7.28
N LEU A 593 -15.21 -7.36 -6.20
CA LEU A 593 -14.12 -6.41 -6.01
C LEU A 593 -12.95 -7.08 -5.29
N VAL A 594 -11.79 -7.08 -5.95
CA VAL A 594 -10.51 -7.47 -5.35
C VAL A 594 -9.80 -6.20 -4.90
N GLN A 595 -9.63 -6.04 -3.59
CA GLN A 595 -8.91 -4.91 -2.98
C GLN A 595 -7.43 -4.91 -3.42
N PRO A 596 -6.71 -3.76 -3.36
CA PRO A 596 -5.31 -3.70 -3.74
C PRO A 596 -4.44 -4.69 -2.93
N THR A 597 -3.54 -5.39 -3.63
CA THR A 597 -2.56 -6.31 -3.04
C THR A 597 -1.14 -5.90 -3.43
N GLY A 598 -0.14 -6.33 -2.66
CA GLY A 598 1.27 -5.96 -2.91
C GLY A 598 1.64 -4.51 -2.53
N VAL A 599 0.71 -3.73 -1.97
CA VAL A 599 1.00 -2.38 -1.46
C VAL A 599 1.92 -2.49 -0.24
N SER A 600 3.03 -1.76 -0.26
CA SER A 600 3.99 -1.72 0.83
C SER A 600 4.61 -0.33 0.99
N ALA A 601 5.12 -0.04 2.19
CA ALA A 601 5.81 1.20 2.50
C ALA A 601 6.82 0.99 3.64
N THR A 602 7.73 1.95 3.82
CA THR A 602 8.74 1.93 4.88
C THR A 602 8.26 2.70 6.10
N ILE A 603 8.38 2.11 7.29
CA ILE A 603 8.34 2.83 8.56
C ILE A 603 9.79 3.08 8.99
N SER A 604 10.25 4.32 8.84
CA SER A 604 11.58 4.78 9.28
C SER A 604 11.62 4.93 10.80
N LYS A 605 12.75 4.62 11.43
CA LYS A 605 12.93 4.78 12.88
C LYS A 605 12.80 6.25 13.32
N ALA A 606 12.18 6.49 14.48
CA ALA A 606 12.11 7.81 15.09
C ALA A 606 13.38 8.15 15.90
N ASN A 607 13.71 9.42 16.09
CA ASN A 607 14.91 9.82 16.82
C ASN A 607 14.60 10.06 18.31
N LEU A 608 15.40 9.49 19.21
CA LEU A 608 15.41 9.79 20.64
C LEU A 608 16.72 10.44 21.05
N THR A 609 16.67 11.69 21.50
CA THR A 609 17.85 12.41 22.02
C THR A 609 18.08 12.05 23.49
N VAL A 610 19.30 11.66 23.84
CA VAL A 610 19.71 11.46 25.24
C VAL A 610 19.62 12.80 25.99
N SER A 611 19.07 12.76 27.19
CA SER A 611 18.95 13.89 28.11
C SER A 611 19.38 13.50 29.53
N GLY A 612 19.30 14.42 30.49
CA GLY A 612 19.61 14.14 31.91
C GLY A 612 21.10 14.12 32.26
N LEU A 613 21.97 14.57 31.35
CA LEU A 613 23.42 14.63 31.52
C LEU A 613 23.93 16.07 31.60
N THR A 614 25.00 16.28 32.36
CA THR A 614 25.78 17.52 32.44
C THR A 614 27.27 17.22 32.32
N ALA A 615 28.05 18.11 31.71
CA ALA A 615 29.50 18.00 31.65
C ALA A 615 30.14 18.79 32.80
N ASN A 616 31.12 18.21 33.49
CA ASN A 616 31.76 18.85 34.64
C ASN A 616 32.96 19.69 34.19
N ASN A 617 33.15 20.84 34.84
CA ASN A 617 34.37 21.63 34.74
C ASN A 617 35.57 20.83 35.28
N LYS A 618 36.75 21.03 34.69
CA LYS A 618 38.00 20.42 35.18
C LYS A 618 39.14 21.45 35.23
N THR A 619 40.13 21.19 36.07
CA THR A 619 41.46 21.79 35.91
C THR A 619 42.20 21.07 34.79
N TYR A 620 43.06 21.79 34.08
CA TYR A 620 43.92 21.23 33.04
C TYR A 620 44.77 20.07 33.58
N ASP A 621 44.80 18.96 32.86
CA ASP A 621 45.51 17.71 33.22
C ASP A 621 46.25 17.07 32.04
N GLY A 622 46.40 17.79 30.93
CA GLY A 622 46.99 17.29 29.69
C GLY A 622 46.08 16.42 28.82
N THR A 623 44.82 16.16 29.20
CA THR A 623 43.92 15.24 28.47
C THR A 623 42.65 15.92 27.93
N THR A 624 42.08 15.35 26.86
CA THR A 624 40.77 15.73 26.30
C THR A 624 39.58 15.12 27.06
N ALA A 625 39.81 14.24 28.03
CA ALA A 625 38.74 13.52 28.73
C ALA A 625 37.86 14.48 29.55
N ALA A 626 36.55 14.39 29.35
CA ALA A 626 35.54 15.09 30.13
C ALA A 626 34.82 14.10 31.05
N THR A 627 34.40 14.54 32.24
CA THR A 627 33.54 13.73 33.12
C THR A 627 32.10 14.20 33.01
N LEU A 628 31.18 13.26 33.00
CA LEU A 628 29.74 13.52 33.01
C LEU A 628 29.18 13.37 34.44
N SER A 629 28.07 14.05 34.67
CA SER A 629 27.21 13.92 35.85
C SER A 629 25.74 13.80 35.40
N GLY A 630 24.86 13.31 36.27
CA GLY A 630 23.47 13.01 35.95
C GLY A 630 23.24 11.57 35.46
N THR A 631 22.04 11.31 34.94
CA THR A 631 21.59 9.98 34.49
C THR A 631 21.03 10.11 33.08
N ALA A 632 21.61 9.37 32.14
CA ALA A 632 21.16 9.36 30.76
C ALA A 632 19.74 8.79 30.63
N SER A 633 18.85 9.55 30.00
CA SER A 633 17.46 9.14 29.76
C SER A 633 16.97 9.56 28.37
N VAL A 634 15.93 8.88 27.89
CA VAL A 634 15.17 9.23 26.68
C VAL A 634 13.68 9.17 26.98
N THR A 635 12.88 9.94 26.24
CA THR A 635 11.42 9.93 26.34
C THR A 635 10.84 9.23 25.11
N ALA A 636 10.36 8.00 25.28
CA ALA A 636 9.71 7.24 24.20
C ALA A 636 8.35 7.84 23.80
N LEU A 637 7.82 7.45 22.63
CA LEU A 637 6.48 7.85 22.19
C LEU A 637 5.40 7.01 22.89
N GLY A 638 4.43 7.68 23.52
CA GLY A 638 3.26 7.02 24.10
C GLY A 638 3.61 6.02 25.20
N SER A 639 3.24 4.75 24.98
CA SER A 639 3.45 3.64 25.93
C SER A 639 4.61 2.70 25.55
N ASP A 640 5.47 3.11 24.62
CA ASP A 640 6.60 2.29 24.17
C ASP A 640 7.64 2.07 25.29
N THR A 641 8.15 0.84 25.41
CA THR A 641 9.14 0.51 26.42
C THR A 641 10.55 0.64 25.84
N VAL A 642 11.18 1.78 26.12
CA VAL A 642 12.56 2.10 25.73
C VAL A 642 13.33 2.68 26.93
N SER A 643 14.61 2.35 27.04
CA SER A 643 15.53 2.85 28.07
C SER A 643 16.94 3.00 27.50
N VAL A 644 17.76 3.83 28.15
CA VAL A 644 19.19 3.99 27.80
C VAL A 644 20.03 3.05 28.67
N THR A 645 21.01 2.38 28.07
CA THR A 645 22.06 1.62 28.79
C THR A 645 23.45 1.92 28.22
N GLY A 646 24.49 1.40 28.90
CA GLY A 646 25.90 1.70 28.60
C GLY A 646 26.46 2.82 29.48
N THR A 647 27.78 2.99 29.44
CA THR A 647 28.50 4.03 30.18
C THR A 647 28.95 5.11 29.21
N GLY A 648 28.42 6.32 29.38
CA GLY A 648 28.76 7.46 28.54
C GLY A 648 30.23 7.85 28.65
N THR A 649 30.95 7.80 27.54
CA THR A 649 32.30 8.39 27.42
C THR A 649 32.18 9.79 26.85
N ALA A 650 32.95 10.74 27.40
CA ALA A 650 32.88 12.14 27.02
C ALA A 650 34.26 12.76 26.81
N SER A 651 34.37 13.65 25.83
CA SER A 651 35.60 14.39 25.55
C SER A 651 35.35 15.81 25.06
N PHE A 652 36.25 16.71 25.44
CA PHE A 652 36.44 17.99 24.80
C PHE A 652 37.08 17.81 23.42
N ALA A 653 36.94 18.81 22.54
CA ALA A 653 37.60 18.81 21.22
C ALA A 653 39.14 18.87 21.31
N ASP A 654 39.66 19.53 22.34
CA ASP A 654 41.10 19.69 22.61
C ASP A 654 41.36 19.84 24.12
N LYS A 655 42.61 19.61 24.55
CA LYS A 655 43.01 19.64 25.97
C LYS A 655 43.06 21.05 26.58
N ASN A 656 43.11 22.10 25.76
CA ASN A 656 43.55 23.43 26.21
C ASN A 656 42.51 24.16 27.05
N VAL A 657 43.00 25.00 27.95
CA VAL A 657 42.21 25.90 28.80
C VAL A 657 41.23 26.74 27.99
N GLY A 658 40.00 26.86 28.47
CA GLY A 658 38.94 27.61 27.83
C GLY A 658 37.61 27.50 28.55
N THR A 659 36.73 28.48 28.35
CA THR A 659 35.38 28.51 28.89
C THR A 659 34.36 27.98 27.88
N GLY A 660 33.32 27.30 28.35
CA GLY A 660 32.22 26.81 27.51
C GLY A 660 32.65 25.85 26.40
N LYS A 661 33.74 25.09 26.59
CA LYS A 661 34.22 24.13 25.59
C LYS A 661 33.18 23.04 25.39
N GLY A 662 32.79 22.81 24.15
CA GLY A 662 31.83 21.75 23.78
C GLY A 662 32.35 20.36 24.15
N VAL A 663 31.45 19.52 24.65
CA VAL A 663 31.72 18.14 25.06
C VAL A 663 30.92 17.18 24.19
N THR A 664 31.61 16.25 23.52
CA THR A 664 31.00 15.19 22.71
C THR A 664 30.79 13.96 23.58
N VAL A 665 29.64 13.29 23.44
CA VAL A 665 29.28 12.08 24.22
C VAL A 665 28.92 10.90 23.31
N SER A 666 29.45 9.73 23.65
CA SER A 666 29.21 8.44 23.00
C SER A 666 29.12 7.30 24.03
N GLY A 667 28.87 6.06 23.59
CA GLY A 667 28.85 4.87 24.47
C GLY A 667 27.50 4.49 25.06
N TYR A 668 26.44 5.26 24.80
CA TYR A 668 25.06 4.89 25.12
C TYR A 668 24.39 4.08 24.01
N THR A 669 23.45 3.21 24.39
CA THR A 669 22.60 2.43 23.47
C THR A 669 21.16 2.36 23.97
N LEU A 670 20.21 2.05 23.08
CA LEU A 670 18.79 1.85 23.43
C LEU A 670 18.48 0.38 23.71
N THR A 671 17.68 0.13 24.73
CA THR A 671 17.19 -1.20 25.14
C THR A 671 15.70 -1.15 25.47
N GLY A 672 15.04 -2.30 25.51
CA GLY A 672 13.58 -2.42 25.70
C GLY A 672 12.92 -3.00 24.45
N THR A 673 11.66 -3.43 24.57
CA THR A 673 10.92 -4.14 23.50
C THR A 673 10.76 -3.29 22.24
N ASP A 674 10.62 -1.98 22.40
CA ASP A 674 10.36 -1.04 21.30
C ASP A 674 11.62 -0.32 20.81
N ALA A 675 12.79 -0.59 21.41
CA ALA A 675 14.06 0.07 21.07
C ALA A 675 14.46 -0.10 19.58
N GLY A 676 14.02 -1.20 18.94
CA GLY A 676 14.18 -1.43 17.51
C GLY A 676 13.58 -0.32 16.63
N ASN A 677 12.56 0.40 17.14
CA ASN A 677 11.82 1.44 16.42
C ASN A 677 12.49 2.82 16.43
N TYR A 678 13.61 2.96 17.14
CA TYR A 678 14.25 4.25 17.38
C TYR A 678 15.73 4.29 17.00
N ASN A 679 16.19 5.49 16.64
CA ASN A 679 17.60 5.87 16.54
C ASN A 679 17.99 6.61 17.82
N LEU A 680 19.16 6.32 18.36
CA LEU A 680 19.73 7.12 19.45
C LEU A 680 20.44 8.35 18.88
N VAL A 681 20.12 9.53 19.40
CA VAL A 681 20.81 10.78 19.10
C VAL A 681 21.59 11.21 20.34
N SER A 682 22.90 11.40 20.19
CA SER A 682 23.77 11.89 21.27
C SER A 682 23.29 13.25 21.81
N PRO A 683 23.53 13.53 23.11
CA PRO A 683 23.12 14.80 23.71
C PRO A 683 23.87 15.97 23.07
N GLY A 684 23.15 17.00 22.62
CA GLY A 684 23.72 18.23 22.10
C GLY A 684 23.87 19.32 23.17
N GLY A 685 24.75 20.29 22.94
CA GLY A 685 24.85 21.51 23.78
C GLY A 685 25.57 21.35 25.12
N LEU A 686 26.09 20.16 25.44
CA LEU A 686 26.96 19.96 26.60
C LEU A 686 28.24 20.79 26.47
N SER A 687 28.55 21.58 27.49
CA SER A 687 29.79 22.34 27.58
C SER A 687 30.32 22.41 29.01
N ALA A 688 31.62 22.56 29.14
CA ALA A 688 32.30 22.74 30.41
C ALA A 688 33.59 23.58 30.26
N ASN A 689 34.10 24.09 31.37
CA ASN A 689 35.32 24.88 31.42
C ASN A 689 36.54 23.98 31.72
N ILE A 690 37.66 24.24 31.05
CA ILE A 690 38.99 23.77 31.47
C ILE A 690 39.72 24.98 32.06
N SER A 691 40.04 24.96 33.35
CA SER A 691 40.79 26.01 34.05
C SER A 691 42.30 25.72 34.09
N LYS A 692 43.13 26.75 34.23
CA LYS A 692 44.59 26.62 34.27
C LYS A 692 45.08 25.80 35.47
N ALA A 693 46.06 24.93 35.24
CA ALA A 693 46.82 24.27 36.31
C ALA A 693 47.97 25.15 36.81
N ASN A 694 48.51 24.90 38.00
CA ASN A 694 49.62 25.68 38.56
C ASN A 694 50.96 24.97 38.31
N LEU A 695 51.97 25.69 37.81
CA LEU A 695 53.37 25.24 37.79
C LEU A 695 54.23 26.10 38.71
N THR A 696 54.83 25.46 39.71
CA THR A 696 55.78 26.10 40.62
C THR A 696 57.17 26.10 40.02
N VAL A 697 57.75 27.29 39.90
CA VAL A 697 59.15 27.46 39.48
C VAL A 697 60.07 26.93 40.58
N ALA A 698 60.98 26.03 40.22
CA ALA A 698 61.97 25.42 41.09
C ALA A 698 63.39 25.60 40.52
N GLY A 699 64.41 25.06 41.21
CA GLY A 699 65.80 25.07 40.74
C GLY A 699 66.59 26.36 41.03
N VAL A 700 66.00 27.29 41.78
CA VAL A 700 66.62 28.58 42.13
C VAL A 700 66.89 28.71 43.63
N SER A 701 67.95 29.43 43.99
CA SER A 701 68.37 29.69 45.37
C SER A 701 68.77 31.16 45.55
N ALA A 702 68.65 31.69 46.77
CA ALA A 702 69.19 33.01 47.11
C ALA A 702 70.66 32.88 47.57
N GLN A 703 71.51 33.82 47.16
CA GLN A 703 72.92 33.83 47.52
C GLN A 703 73.20 34.78 48.70
N SER A 704 73.98 34.31 49.67
CA SER A 704 74.50 35.12 50.77
C SER A 704 75.53 36.13 50.26
N ARG A 705 75.65 37.28 50.93
CA ARG A 705 76.59 38.35 50.57
C ARG A 705 77.09 39.13 51.77
N THR A 706 78.16 39.89 51.57
CA THR A 706 78.55 40.95 52.50
C THR A 706 77.59 42.15 52.36
N TYR A 707 77.45 42.88 53.45
CA TYR A 707 76.68 44.12 53.51
C TYR A 707 77.23 45.17 52.54
N ASP A 708 76.34 45.77 51.74
CA ASP A 708 76.64 46.69 50.63
C ASP A 708 75.75 47.94 50.61
N GLY A 709 74.90 48.13 51.63
CA GLY A 709 73.94 49.24 51.71
C GLY A 709 72.63 49.05 50.94
N THR A 710 72.42 47.94 50.22
CA THR A 710 71.22 47.70 49.38
C THR A 710 70.30 46.60 49.95
N THR A 711 69.06 46.52 49.44
CA THR A 711 68.13 45.38 49.70
C THR A 711 68.18 44.29 48.61
N ALA A 712 68.99 44.47 47.56
CA ALA A 712 69.04 43.52 46.45
C ALA A 712 69.55 42.14 46.91
N ALA A 713 68.95 41.08 46.35
CA ALA A 713 69.40 39.71 46.50
C ALA A 713 69.78 39.13 45.14
N THR A 714 70.86 38.38 45.08
CA THR A 714 71.27 37.67 43.86
C THR A 714 70.73 36.26 43.90
N LEU A 715 70.05 35.83 42.83
CA LEU A 715 69.65 34.44 42.65
C LEU A 715 70.77 33.61 42.02
N GLY A 716 70.80 32.33 42.33
CA GLY A 716 71.63 31.31 41.68
C GLY A 716 70.80 30.09 41.30
N GLY A 717 71.39 29.18 40.53
CA GLY A 717 70.68 28.03 39.96
C GLY A 717 70.00 28.35 38.62
N SER A 718 69.13 27.45 38.15
CA SER A 718 68.41 27.59 36.89
C SER A 718 66.92 27.34 37.11
N ALA A 719 66.09 28.27 36.67
CA ALA A 719 64.65 28.21 36.86
C ALA A 719 64.00 27.16 35.95
N THR A 720 63.27 26.21 36.53
CA THR A 720 62.62 25.11 35.81
C THR A 720 61.20 24.86 36.30
N VAL A 721 60.33 24.32 35.45
CA VAL A 721 59.00 23.80 35.79
C VAL A 721 58.81 22.40 35.20
N SER A 722 57.92 21.60 35.81
CA SER A 722 57.55 20.27 35.32
C SER A 722 56.10 20.28 34.82
N ALA A 723 55.91 20.43 33.51
CA ALA A 723 54.58 20.39 32.88
C ALA A 723 54.03 18.95 32.79
N PHE A 724 52.73 18.80 32.48
CA PHE A 724 52.11 17.49 32.34
C PHE A 724 52.53 16.79 31.03
N GLY A 725 52.99 15.55 31.14
CA GLY A 725 53.23 14.67 29.98
C GLY A 725 54.22 15.25 28.98
N SER A 726 53.77 15.47 27.75
CA SER A 726 54.56 15.98 26.62
C SER A 726 54.35 17.47 26.34
N ASP A 727 53.78 18.22 27.29
CA ASP A 727 53.52 19.65 27.14
C ASP A 727 54.80 20.47 26.99
N VAL A 728 54.80 21.40 26.03
CA VAL A 728 55.96 22.26 25.76
C VAL A 728 55.82 23.56 26.56
N VAL A 729 56.43 23.57 27.75
CA VAL A 729 56.49 24.74 28.64
C VAL A 729 57.92 24.96 29.15
N SER A 730 58.38 26.21 29.12
CA SER A 730 59.68 26.65 29.64
C SER A 730 59.53 27.89 30.52
N VAL A 731 60.45 28.08 31.47
CA VAL A 731 60.50 29.32 32.28
C VAL A 731 61.20 30.43 31.50
N ALA A 732 60.65 31.63 31.58
CA ALA A 732 61.23 32.85 31.00
C ALA A 732 61.05 34.05 31.95
N GLY A 733 61.37 35.24 31.47
CA GLY A 733 61.33 36.49 32.25
C GLY A 733 62.60 36.72 33.07
N THR A 734 62.86 37.99 33.39
CA THR A 734 63.99 38.38 34.24
C THR A 734 63.52 38.46 35.68
N ALA A 735 63.91 37.50 36.51
CA ALA A 735 63.53 37.50 37.91
C ALA A 735 64.20 38.63 38.69
N SER A 736 63.43 39.29 39.55
CA SER A 736 63.92 40.21 40.56
C SER A 736 63.84 39.55 41.93
N ALA A 737 64.84 39.81 42.78
CA ALA A 737 64.92 39.27 44.11
C ALA A 737 65.43 40.31 45.11
N SER A 738 64.80 40.35 46.29
CA SER A 738 65.18 41.27 47.36
C SER A 738 65.03 40.66 48.75
N PHE A 739 65.88 41.11 49.65
CA PHE A 739 65.67 40.99 51.10
C PHE A 739 64.64 42.03 51.56
N ALA A 740 63.97 41.77 52.68
CA ALA A 740 63.03 42.73 53.28
C ALA A 740 63.71 44.05 53.71
N ASP A 741 64.99 44.00 54.10
CA ASP A 741 65.79 45.13 54.53
C ASP A 741 67.29 44.89 54.28
N LYS A 742 68.10 45.96 54.28
CA LYS A 742 69.53 45.91 53.94
C LYS A 742 70.43 45.32 55.04
N ASN A 743 69.93 45.18 56.27
CA ASN A 743 70.79 44.96 57.43
C ASN A 743 71.29 43.53 57.55
N VAL A 744 72.45 43.39 58.19
CA VAL A 744 73.09 42.12 58.53
C VAL A 744 72.15 41.19 59.29
N GLY A 745 72.15 39.91 58.90
CA GLY A 745 71.30 38.90 59.49
C GLY A 745 71.45 37.55 58.79
N SER A 746 71.28 36.46 59.56
CA SER A 746 71.28 35.10 59.02
C SER A 746 69.89 34.67 58.58
N ASN A 747 69.81 33.82 57.55
CA ASN A 747 68.55 33.25 57.04
C ASN A 747 67.47 34.29 56.70
N LYS A 748 67.85 35.48 56.22
CA LYS A 748 66.90 36.51 55.78
C LYS A 748 66.12 35.99 54.58
N ALA A 749 64.80 36.06 54.66
CA ALA A 749 63.92 35.67 53.56
C ALA A 749 64.15 36.55 52.32
N VAL A 750 64.09 35.92 51.15
CA VAL A 750 64.20 36.59 49.85
C VAL A 750 62.91 36.41 49.08
N LEU A 751 62.27 37.52 48.73
CA LEU A 751 61.09 37.55 47.88
C LEU A 751 61.54 37.51 46.41
N VAL A 752 60.94 36.63 45.61
CA VAL A 752 61.22 36.52 44.17
C VAL A 752 59.97 36.81 43.36
N SER A 753 60.14 37.56 42.27
CA SER A 753 59.08 37.82 41.29
C SER A 753 59.66 37.94 39.88
N GLY A 754 58.80 37.85 38.86
CA GLY A 754 59.18 38.14 37.46
C GLY A 754 59.39 36.92 36.56
N TYR A 755 59.35 35.68 37.08
CA TYR A 755 59.30 34.50 36.21
C TYR A 755 57.95 34.40 35.49
N THR A 756 58.00 34.03 34.22
CA THR A 756 56.85 33.76 33.35
C THR A 756 57.00 32.39 32.68
N LEU A 757 55.93 31.92 32.02
CA LEU A 757 55.94 30.68 31.26
C LEU A 757 55.84 30.98 29.76
N THR A 758 56.61 30.25 28.95
CA THR A 758 56.63 30.32 27.49
C THR A 758 56.60 28.91 26.90
N GLY A 759 56.41 28.79 25.58
CA GLY A 759 56.14 27.52 24.89
C GLY A 759 54.67 27.37 24.52
N ALA A 760 54.37 26.38 23.67
CA ALA A 760 53.05 26.22 23.05
C ALA A 760 51.93 25.98 24.08
N ASP A 761 52.22 25.24 25.15
CA ASP A 761 51.25 24.86 26.18
C ASP A 761 51.22 25.84 27.37
N ALA A 762 52.06 26.88 27.41
CA ALA A 762 52.15 27.81 28.54
C ALA A 762 50.82 28.53 28.85
N GLY A 763 49.96 28.71 27.84
CA GLY A 763 48.60 29.22 28.00
C GLY A 763 47.73 28.39 28.95
N ASN A 764 48.04 27.10 29.12
CA ASN A 764 47.30 26.16 29.97
C ASN A 764 47.65 26.25 31.46
N TYR A 765 48.66 27.05 31.82
CA TYR A 765 49.20 27.08 33.18
C TYR A 765 49.21 28.49 33.81
N ASN A 766 49.23 28.52 35.14
CA ASN A 766 49.60 29.66 35.98
C ASN A 766 51.03 29.47 36.46
N VAL A 767 51.84 30.54 36.45
CA VAL A 767 53.16 30.54 37.09
C VAL A 767 53.01 30.76 38.59
N VAL A 768 53.63 29.90 39.39
CA VAL A 768 53.79 30.10 40.84
C VAL A 768 55.26 30.41 41.11
N GLN A 769 55.51 31.62 41.63
CA GLN A 769 56.86 32.10 41.93
C GLN A 769 57.50 31.25 43.05
N PRO A 770 58.84 31.10 43.05
CA PRO A 770 59.53 30.31 44.06
C PRO A 770 59.45 31.01 45.43
N SER A 771 59.24 30.24 46.49
CA SER A 771 59.05 30.72 47.85
C SER A 771 59.94 29.96 48.85
N GLY A 772 60.13 30.52 50.06
CA GLY A 772 60.99 29.92 51.10
C GLY A 772 62.50 30.14 50.92
N LEU A 773 62.91 30.89 49.88
CA LEU A 773 64.31 31.24 49.67
C LEU A 773 64.82 32.12 50.81
N ASN A 774 66.03 31.83 51.27
CA ASN A 774 66.69 32.52 52.36
C ASN A 774 68.20 32.61 52.11
N ALA A 775 68.82 33.68 52.61
CA ALA A 775 70.26 33.93 52.49
C ALA A 775 70.75 34.83 53.64
N THR A 776 72.08 34.89 53.84
CA THR A 776 72.70 35.67 54.92
C THR A 776 73.34 36.94 54.38
N ILE A 777 73.13 38.06 55.08
CA ILE A 777 73.92 39.29 54.90
C ILE A 777 74.95 39.34 56.04
N SER A 778 76.25 39.28 55.71
CA SER A 778 77.37 39.37 56.67
C SER A 778 77.93 40.79 56.80
N LYS A 779 78.59 41.10 57.92
CA LYS A 779 79.13 42.44 58.20
C LYS A 779 80.24 42.86 57.24
N ALA A 780 80.33 44.15 56.94
CA ALA A 780 81.43 44.78 56.22
C ALA A 780 82.50 45.32 57.20
N ASP A 781 83.77 45.35 56.81
CA ASP A 781 84.85 45.85 57.67
C ASP A 781 85.03 47.36 57.55
N LEU A 782 85.32 48.02 58.68
CA LEU A 782 85.45 49.47 58.77
C LEU A 782 86.68 49.85 59.61
N ALA A 783 87.68 50.43 58.96
CA ALA A 783 88.97 50.74 59.57
C ALA A 783 89.00 52.12 60.26
N VAL A 784 89.65 52.18 61.43
CA VAL A 784 89.93 53.43 62.15
C VAL A 784 91.16 54.14 61.57
N ALA A 785 91.03 55.42 61.27
CA ALA A 785 92.12 56.31 60.85
C ALA A 785 92.34 57.46 61.86
N GLY A 786 93.38 58.28 61.65
CA GLY A 786 93.57 59.55 62.37
C GLY A 786 94.35 59.49 63.70
N LEU A 787 94.97 58.34 64.03
CA LEU A 787 95.70 58.12 65.28
C LEU A 787 97.24 58.12 65.10
N SER A 788 97.95 58.53 66.14
CA SER A 788 99.42 58.59 66.26
C SER A 788 99.84 58.35 67.72
N VAL A 789 101.13 58.13 68.02
CA VAL A 789 101.62 57.79 69.37
C VAL A 789 102.91 58.53 69.71
N ALA A 790 103.04 58.99 70.95
CA ALA A 790 104.21 59.75 71.43
C ALA A 790 105.35 58.87 72.00
N ASN A 791 106.59 59.36 71.87
CA ASN A 791 107.78 58.81 72.53
C ASN A 791 107.80 59.14 74.03
N LYS A 792 108.50 58.34 74.85
CA LYS A 792 108.67 58.58 76.30
C LYS A 792 110.08 58.29 76.81
N ILE A 793 110.41 58.81 77.99
CA ILE A 793 111.57 58.38 78.78
C ILE A 793 111.15 57.15 79.61
N TYR A 794 112.10 56.29 79.96
CA TYR A 794 111.88 55.13 80.82
C TYR A 794 111.35 55.54 82.21
N ASP A 795 110.13 55.11 82.51
CA ASP A 795 109.37 55.42 83.73
C ASP A 795 108.91 54.15 84.48
N GLY A 796 109.35 52.97 84.04
CA GLY A 796 108.93 51.67 84.56
C GLY A 796 107.61 51.10 84.00
N THR A 797 106.90 51.80 83.10
CA THR A 797 105.54 51.41 82.65
C THR A 797 105.41 51.15 81.14
N THR A 798 104.45 50.29 80.77
CA THR A 798 104.11 49.96 79.38
C THR A 798 103.13 50.93 78.71
N THR A 799 102.57 51.91 79.44
CA THR A 799 101.55 52.83 78.91
C THR A 799 102.11 53.70 77.78
N ALA A 800 101.34 53.81 76.70
CA ALA A 800 101.64 54.68 75.55
C ALA A 800 100.53 55.72 75.37
N THR A 801 100.89 56.93 74.96
CA THR A 801 99.94 58.04 74.78
C THR A 801 99.53 58.17 73.32
N LEU A 802 98.24 57.96 73.03
CA LEU A 802 97.66 58.25 71.71
C LEU A 802 97.49 59.76 71.51
N THR A 803 97.71 60.20 70.27
CA THR A 803 97.52 61.58 69.81
C THR A 803 96.74 61.57 68.48
N GLY A 804 95.97 62.62 68.22
CA GLY A 804 95.03 62.68 67.08
C GLY A 804 93.62 62.22 67.44
N THR A 805 92.75 62.11 66.43
CA THR A 805 91.31 61.85 66.61
C THR A 805 90.89 60.69 65.72
N GLY A 806 90.40 59.61 66.32
CA GLY A 806 89.94 58.43 65.59
C GLY A 806 88.72 58.73 64.71
N SER A 807 88.70 58.25 63.47
CA SER A 807 87.56 58.38 62.55
C SER A 807 87.35 57.13 61.69
N VAL A 808 86.15 56.99 61.12
CA VAL A 808 85.73 55.91 60.22
C VAL A 808 84.87 56.46 59.07
N THR A 809 84.76 55.74 57.95
CA THR A 809 83.99 56.16 56.77
C THR A 809 83.03 55.05 56.30
N ALA A 810 81.74 55.18 56.61
CA ALA A 810 80.72 54.19 56.27
C ALA A 810 80.41 54.15 54.75
N LEU A 811 79.72 53.10 54.30
CA LEU A 811 79.29 52.96 52.91
C LEU A 811 78.08 53.85 52.61
N GLY A 812 78.16 54.65 51.55
CA GLY A 812 77.04 55.42 51.04
C GLY A 812 76.48 56.43 52.05
N SER A 813 75.19 56.30 52.37
CA SER A 813 74.45 57.18 53.29
C SER A 813 74.27 56.58 54.69
N ASP A 814 75.02 55.53 55.05
CA ASP A 814 74.90 54.86 56.34
C ASP A 814 75.32 55.75 57.51
N VAL A 815 74.56 55.69 58.60
CA VAL A 815 74.85 56.44 59.82
C VAL A 815 75.60 55.55 60.80
N VAL A 816 76.93 55.69 60.78
CA VAL A 816 77.86 55.01 61.70
C VAL A 816 78.67 56.05 62.47
N THR A 817 78.82 55.86 63.77
CA THR A 817 79.66 56.70 64.63
C THR A 817 80.79 55.88 65.27
N LEU A 818 81.96 56.50 65.47
CA LEU A 818 83.04 55.93 66.28
C LEU A 818 82.98 56.54 67.68
N SER A 819 83.03 55.70 68.72
CA SER A 819 82.96 56.15 70.12
C SER A 819 83.96 55.38 71.00
N GLY A 820 84.13 55.85 72.24
CA GLY A 820 85.12 55.32 73.20
C GLY A 820 86.43 56.12 73.23
N SER A 821 87.21 55.92 74.29
CA SER A 821 88.53 56.51 74.47
C SER A 821 89.60 55.44 74.20
N GLY A 822 90.35 55.59 73.10
CA GLY A 822 91.41 54.66 72.73
C GLY A 822 92.46 54.52 73.82
N ALA A 823 92.77 53.29 74.21
CA ALA A 823 93.89 52.94 75.08
C ALA A 823 95.04 52.38 74.23
N ALA A 824 96.28 52.75 74.57
CA ALA A 824 97.48 52.28 73.89
C ALA A 824 98.56 51.81 74.86
N SER A 825 99.32 50.81 74.43
CA SER A 825 100.44 50.26 75.20
C SER A 825 101.59 49.80 74.31
N PHE A 826 102.80 49.97 74.83
CA PHE A 826 104.02 49.33 74.36
C PHE A 826 104.04 47.86 74.80
N ALA A 827 104.64 46.98 73.97
CA ALA A 827 104.79 45.56 74.31
C ALA A 827 105.59 45.27 75.60
N ASN A 828 106.50 46.16 76.03
CA ASN A 828 107.21 46.06 77.32
C ASN A 828 107.79 47.43 77.75
N LYS A 829 108.10 47.58 79.05
CA LYS A 829 108.60 48.83 79.67
C LYS A 829 110.01 49.25 79.23
N ASN A 830 110.81 48.34 78.68
CA ASN A 830 112.24 48.55 78.50
C ASN A 830 112.56 49.56 77.38
N VAL A 831 113.72 50.22 77.48
CA VAL A 831 114.27 51.11 76.46
C VAL A 831 114.31 50.44 75.09
N GLY A 832 114.02 51.20 74.02
CA GLY A 832 114.09 50.73 72.64
C GLY A 832 113.39 51.65 71.66
N THR A 833 113.79 51.58 70.39
CA THR A 833 113.25 52.37 69.27
C THR A 833 112.22 51.60 68.45
N GLY A 834 111.23 52.28 67.88
CA GLY A 834 110.27 51.71 66.92
C GLY A 834 109.33 50.65 67.51
N LYS A 835 109.07 50.71 68.82
CA LYS A 835 108.25 49.72 69.53
C LYS A 835 106.79 49.80 69.05
N SER A 836 106.24 48.66 68.62
CA SER A 836 104.84 48.54 68.19
C SER A 836 103.84 48.83 69.31
N ILE A 837 102.68 49.35 68.92
CA ILE A 837 101.62 49.78 69.82
C ILE A 837 100.35 48.96 69.60
N VAL A 838 99.77 48.44 70.69
CA VAL A 838 98.45 47.78 70.68
C VAL A 838 97.39 48.81 71.04
N ILE A 839 96.34 48.92 70.23
CA ILE A 839 95.24 49.88 70.39
C ILE A 839 93.94 49.13 70.72
N SER A 840 93.21 49.60 71.73
CA SER A 840 91.89 49.06 72.12
C SER A 840 90.95 50.16 72.60
N GLY A 841 89.68 49.84 72.87
CA GLY A 841 88.73 50.78 73.51
C GLY A 841 87.85 51.63 72.58
N TYR A 842 87.94 51.45 71.25
CA TYR A 842 86.98 52.03 70.30
C TYR A 842 85.81 51.08 70.01
N THR A 843 84.63 51.62 69.76
CA THR A 843 83.40 50.90 69.37
C THR A 843 82.63 51.64 68.28
N LEU A 844 81.87 50.89 67.47
CA LEU A 844 80.95 51.46 66.47
C LEU A 844 79.54 51.61 67.04
N GLY A 845 78.92 52.75 66.75
CA GLY A 845 77.51 53.08 67.02
C GLY A 845 76.81 53.65 65.78
N GLY A 846 75.66 54.30 65.98
CA GLY A 846 74.78 54.75 64.90
C GLY A 846 73.81 53.65 64.45
N THR A 847 72.78 54.01 63.67
CA THR A 847 71.72 53.09 63.24
C THR A 847 72.24 51.94 62.38
N ASP A 848 73.32 52.18 61.65
CA ASP A 848 73.90 51.21 60.73
C ASP A 848 75.17 50.55 61.28
N GLY A 849 75.66 50.97 62.46
CA GLY A 849 76.88 50.44 63.07
C GLY A 849 76.85 48.93 63.34
N GLY A 850 75.66 48.36 63.53
CA GLY A 850 75.46 46.91 63.64
C GLY A 850 75.84 46.13 62.38
N ASN A 851 75.87 46.78 61.22
CA ASN A 851 76.22 46.18 59.92
C ASN A 851 77.73 46.07 59.68
N TYR A 852 78.57 46.60 60.57
CA TYR A 852 80.01 46.68 60.39
C TYR A 852 80.82 45.95 61.48
N ASN A 853 82.06 45.60 61.13
CA ASN A 853 83.14 45.23 62.06
C ASN A 853 84.11 46.41 62.19
N LEU A 854 84.67 46.62 63.38
CA LEU A 854 85.68 47.66 63.60
C LEU A 854 87.10 47.09 63.45
N VAL A 855 87.93 47.72 62.63
CA VAL A 855 89.34 47.33 62.43
C VAL A 855 90.25 48.43 62.98
N ALA A 856 91.05 48.11 64.00
CA ALA A 856 92.00 49.04 64.60
C ALA A 856 93.29 49.19 63.78
N PRO A 857 94.01 50.32 63.85
CA PRO A 857 95.29 50.49 63.16
C PRO A 857 96.38 49.61 63.79
N SER A 858 97.16 48.92 62.95
CA SER A 858 98.23 47.99 63.37
C SER A 858 99.65 48.53 63.20
N ASN A 859 99.81 49.73 62.64
CA ASN A 859 101.08 50.27 62.15
C ASN A 859 101.68 51.41 63.00
N LEU A 860 101.16 51.68 64.20
CA LEU A 860 101.69 52.74 65.06
C LEU A 860 102.89 52.24 65.89
N THR A 861 103.93 53.09 66.00
CA THR A 861 105.18 52.80 66.73
C THR A 861 105.70 54.03 67.48
N ALA A 862 106.43 53.82 68.58
CA ALA A 862 107.10 54.89 69.33
C ALA A 862 108.36 54.38 70.09
N ASN A 863 109.14 55.29 70.69
CA ASN A 863 110.41 55.03 71.36
C ASN A 863 110.31 55.15 72.91
N ILE A 864 111.14 54.38 73.63
CA ILE A 864 111.45 54.56 75.06
C ILE A 864 112.96 54.82 75.22
N THR A 865 113.38 55.89 75.92
CA THR A 865 114.80 56.26 76.13
C THR A 865 115.28 56.09 77.58
N PRO A 866 116.60 55.89 77.85
CA PRO A 866 117.12 55.65 79.21
C PRO A 866 116.93 56.78 80.22
N LEU A 867 117.03 56.43 81.51
CA LEU A 867 117.08 57.36 82.66
C LEU A 867 118.51 57.47 83.23
N GLN A 868 118.90 58.59 83.84
CA GLN A 868 120.27 58.80 84.37
C GLN A 868 120.33 58.67 85.90
N ILE A 869 121.40 58.04 86.42
CA ILE A 869 121.63 57.82 87.86
C ILE A 869 123.10 58.03 88.28
N THR A 870 123.32 58.31 89.57
CA THR A 870 124.64 58.62 90.16
C THR A 870 125.05 57.63 91.24
N VAL A 871 126.34 57.28 91.31
CA VAL A 871 126.87 56.19 92.13
C VAL A 871 127.91 56.69 93.13
N SER A 872 127.79 56.25 94.40
CA SER A 872 128.68 56.65 95.51
C SER A 872 128.69 55.60 96.62
N GLY A 873 129.61 55.68 97.59
CA GLY A 873 129.66 54.84 98.80
C GLY A 873 130.65 53.67 98.80
N ILE A 874 131.60 53.63 97.87
CA ILE A 874 132.63 52.57 97.77
C ILE A 874 133.83 52.90 98.68
N VAL A 875 134.32 51.92 99.45
CA VAL A 875 135.43 52.08 100.41
C VAL A 875 136.56 51.06 100.14
N ALA A 876 137.83 51.41 100.32
CA ALA A 876 138.96 50.48 100.19
C ALA A 876 139.37 49.82 101.53
N ASN A 877 139.92 48.60 101.49
CA ASN A 877 140.29 47.83 102.69
C ASN A 877 141.79 47.94 103.07
N ASN A 878 142.09 47.95 104.37
CA ASN A 878 143.45 47.89 104.95
C ASN A 878 144.10 46.50 104.78
N LYS A 879 145.44 46.42 104.87
CA LYS A 879 146.22 45.16 104.80
C LYS A 879 147.48 45.17 105.69
N THR A 880 148.13 44.02 105.82
CA THR A 880 149.51 43.87 106.35
C THR A 880 150.50 43.85 105.18
N TYR A 881 151.77 44.16 105.42
CA TYR A 881 152.83 44.14 104.41
C TYR A 881 153.00 42.74 103.81
N ASP A 882 152.74 42.62 102.51
CA ASP A 882 152.80 41.38 101.73
C ASP A 882 153.66 41.53 100.45
N GLY A 883 154.32 42.68 100.29
CA GLY A 883 155.10 43.02 99.09
C GLY A 883 154.33 43.64 97.92
N THR A 884 153.00 43.86 98.00
CA THR A 884 152.16 44.26 96.84
C THR A 884 151.28 45.51 97.06
N VAL A 885 150.92 46.17 95.96
CA VAL A 885 150.12 47.42 95.94
C VAL A 885 148.59 47.22 95.79
N ALA A 886 148.11 45.99 95.62
CA ALA A 886 146.69 45.75 95.34
C ALA A 886 145.78 46.09 96.55
N ALA A 887 144.59 46.66 96.27
CA ALA A 887 143.57 46.99 97.27
C ALA A 887 142.20 46.41 96.88
N THR A 888 141.46 45.84 97.83
CA THR A 888 140.09 45.37 97.58
C THR A 888 139.08 46.47 97.88
N GLY A 889 138.13 46.67 96.98
CA GLY A 889 136.99 47.58 97.16
C GLY A 889 135.83 46.90 97.87
N ASN A 890 135.21 47.60 98.81
CA ASN A 890 134.01 47.21 99.53
C ASN A 890 132.83 48.01 98.96
N THR A 891 131.87 47.31 98.32
CA THR A 891 130.67 47.90 97.71
C THR A 891 129.42 47.81 98.59
N SER A 892 129.51 47.29 99.82
CA SER A 892 128.36 47.16 100.73
C SER A 892 127.74 48.51 101.14
N GLY A 893 128.45 49.62 100.95
CA GLY A 893 127.96 50.98 101.19
C GLY A 893 127.40 51.70 99.96
N VAL A 894 127.27 51.04 98.80
CA VAL A 894 126.94 51.71 97.54
C VAL A 894 125.49 52.25 97.51
N SER A 895 125.36 53.51 97.09
CA SER A 895 124.11 54.21 96.82
C SER A 895 123.96 54.54 95.34
N LEU A 896 122.78 54.29 94.79
CA LEU A 896 122.39 54.52 93.38
C LEU A 896 121.27 55.58 93.30
N ALA A 897 121.65 56.86 93.31
CA ALA A 897 120.71 57.97 93.34
C ALA A 897 120.00 58.16 91.98
N GLY A 898 118.67 58.24 91.99
CA GLY A 898 117.82 58.38 90.80
C GLY A 898 117.26 57.06 90.24
N LYS A 899 117.70 55.92 90.77
CA LYS A 899 117.20 54.60 90.39
C LYS A 899 115.71 54.44 90.79
N LEU A 900 114.87 53.96 89.87
CA LEU A 900 113.46 53.69 90.18
C LEU A 900 113.29 52.51 91.15
N ALA A 901 112.20 52.54 91.91
CA ALA A 901 111.85 51.49 92.86
C ALA A 901 111.51 50.18 92.13
N GLY A 902 111.94 49.04 92.69
CA GLY A 902 111.71 47.71 92.11
C GLY A 902 112.74 47.27 91.05
N ASP A 903 113.38 48.19 90.33
CA ASP A 903 114.39 47.85 89.32
C ASP A 903 115.66 47.22 89.95
N VAL A 904 116.40 46.40 89.20
CA VAL A 904 117.57 45.66 89.67
C VAL A 904 118.86 46.13 88.98
N ILE A 905 119.77 46.69 89.80
CA ILE A 905 121.11 47.13 89.41
C ILE A 905 122.10 46.71 90.52
N ASN A 906 123.19 46.04 90.14
CA ASN A 906 124.27 45.55 90.99
C ASN A 906 125.58 46.29 90.65
N VAL A 907 126.42 46.54 91.65
CA VAL A 907 127.69 47.28 91.51
C VAL A 907 128.86 46.48 92.09
N ALA A 908 129.93 46.34 91.31
CA ALA A 908 131.20 45.74 91.74
C ALA A 908 132.35 46.74 91.53
N ALA A 909 133.37 46.74 92.41
CA ALA A 909 134.50 47.67 92.31
C ALA A 909 135.83 47.09 92.81
N THR A 910 136.94 47.55 92.24
CA THR A 910 138.34 47.18 92.57
C THR A 910 139.19 48.43 92.83
N GLY A 911 140.39 48.27 93.41
CA GLY A 911 141.33 49.39 93.55
C GLY A 911 142.82 49.03 93.71
N SER A 912 143.67 50.05 93.82
CA SER A 912 145.12 49.92 94.02
C SER A 912 145.68 51.04 94.89
N PHE A 913 146.63 50.70 95.78
CA PHE A 913 147.48 51.64 96.52
C PHE A 913 148.56 52.26 95.62
N SER A 914 149.21 53.32 96.13
CA SER A 914 150.34 54.01 95.51
C SER A 914 151.65 53.20 95.49
N ASP A 915 151.94 52.45 96.55
CA ASP A 915 153.20 51.72 96.76
C ASP A 915 153.02 50.62 97.83
N LYS A 916 153.99 49.69 97.92
CA LYS A 916 153.90 48.50 98.79
C LYS A 916 154.23 48.76 100.26
N ASN A 917 154.78 49.92 100.61
CA ASN A 917 155.41 50.13 101.92
C ASN A 917 154.38 50.43 103.01
N VAL A 918 154.72 49.98 104.23
CA VAL A 918 153.99 50.28 105.47
C VAL A 918 153.65 51.77 105.57
N GLY A 919 152.40 52.07 105.91
CA GLY A 919 151.92 53.45 106.05
C GLY A 919 150.39 53.52 106.19
N SER A 920 149.92 54.53 106.93
CA SER A 920 148.50 54.77 107.18
C SER A 920 147.87 55.68 106.12
N ASN A 921 146.58 55.47 105.83
CA ASN A 921 145.74 56.33 104.95
C ASN A 921 146.33 56.61 103.55
N LYS A 922 146.90 55.58 102.93
CA LYS A 922 147.32 55.58 101.53
C LYS A 922 146.09 55.70 100.61
N ALA A 923 146.19 56.51 99.56
CA ALA A 923 145.12 56.69 98.58
C ALA A 923 144.90 55.42 97.74
N VAL A 924 143.65 55.21 97.31
CA VAL A 924 143.22 54.08 96.47
C VAL A 924 142.33 54.58 95.33
N THR A 925 142.72 54.34 94.09
CA THR A 925 141.87 54.60 92.90
C THR A 925 140.84 53.49 92.75
N LEU A 926 139.61 53.83 92.36
CA LEU A 926 138.50 52.88 92.18
C LEU A 926 138.08 52.75 90.71
N ASN A 927 137.59 51.57 90.33
CA ASN A 927 136.92 51.32 89.05
C ASN A 927 135.65 50.48 89.26
N SER A 928 134.52 50.90 88.71
CA SER A 928 133.18 50.32 88.94
C SER A 928 132.62 49.61 87.72
N VAL A 929 131.76 48.60 87.92
CA VAL A 929 131.04 47.88 86.86
C VAL A 929 129.57 47.66 87.28
N TYR A 930 128.65 47.87 86.33
CA TYR A 930 127.20 47.76 86.51
C TYR A 930 126.62 46.52 85.82
N SER A 931 125.67 45.86 86.48
CA SER A 931 124.92 44.72 85.93
C SER A 931 123.51 44.66 86.55
N GLY A 932 122.64 43.76 86.08
CA GLY A 932 121.27 43.60 86.57
C GLY A 932 120.23 43.70 85.45
N ALA A 933 119.01 43.20 85.70
CA ALA A 933 117.98 43.06 84.67
C ALA A 933 117.54 44.40 84.06
N ASP A 934 117.54 45.48 84.85
CA ASP A 934 117.13 46.81 84.41
C ASP A 934 118.31 47.72 84.07
N ALA A 935 119.56 47.26 84.19
CA ALA A 935 120.76 48.11 84.02
C ALA A 935 120.81 48.80 82.63
N GLY A 936 120.34 48.12 81.57
CA GLY A 936 120.24 48.69 80.22
C GLY A 936 119.16 49.75 80.04
N ASN A 937 118.29 49.97 81.04
CA ASN A 937 117.32 51.07 81.06
C ASN A 937 117.93 52.37 81.64
N TYR A 938 119.19 52.33 82.11
CA TYR A 938 119.86 53.44 82.79
C TYR A 938 121.19 53.88 82.15
N THR A 939 121.66 55.06 82.58
CA THR A 939 123.01 55.60 82.34
C THR A 939 123.62 56.06 83.67
N TYR A 940 124.95 55.99 83.82
CA TYR A 940 125.64 56.01 85.12
C TYR A 940 126.65 57.17 85.26
N ILE A 941 126.87 57.61 86.50
CA ILE A 941 127.94 58.55 86.89
C ILE A 941 128.70 57.94 88.09
N ASP A 942 130.02 57.74 87.95
CA ASP A 942 130.87 56.91 88.84
C ASP A 942 131.55 57.64 90.02
N GLN A 943 131.87 56.89 91.10
CA GLN A 943 132.86 57.26 92.13
C GLN A 943 134.24 56.67 91.79
N THR A 944 135.31 57.48 91.93
CA THR A 944 136.66 57.16 91.41
C THR A 944 137.78 56.98 92.46
N SER A 945 137.56 57.21 93.76
CA SER A 945 138.63 57.11 94.78
C SER A 945 138.18 56.74 96.21
N SER A 946 139.13 56.26 97.02
CA SER A 946 139.03 55.90 98.44
C SER A 946 140.41 55.91 99.15
N GLN A 947 140.52 55.41 100.40
CA GLN A 947 141.75 55.39 101.23
C GLN A 947 141.85 54.12 102.12
N ALA A 948 143.06 53.60 102.39
CA ALA A 948 143.34 52.48 103.31
C ALA A 948 144.84 52.40 103.75
N SER A 949 145.24 51.43 104.58
CA SER A 949 146.57 51.38 105.28
C SER A 949 147.32 50.04 105.14
N ILE A 950 148.65 50.05 105.34
CA ILE A 950 149.58 48.87 105.34
C ILE A 950 150.42 48.81 106.63
N THR A 951 150.56 47.64 107.29
CA THR A 951 151.29 47.44 108.59
C THR A 951 152.49 46.43 108.55
N PRO A 952 153.49 46.48 109.45
CA PRO A 952 154.70 45.62 109.41
C PRO A 952 154.51 44.11 109.71
N ALA A 953 155.57 43.32 109.45
CA ALA A 953 155.71 41.89 109.72
C ALA A 953 156.77 41.57 110.83
N SER A 954 157.03 40.28 111.11
CA SER A 954 157.89 39.80 112.23
C SER A 954 158.97 38.80 111.79
N LEU A 955 160.11 38.77 112.50
CA LEU A 955 161.33 38.03 112.17
C LEU A 955 161.97 37.38 113.42
N ASN A 956 162.29 36.08 113.38
CA ASN A 956 162.67 35.24 114.54
C ASN A 956 164.10 34.64 114.42
N VAL A 957 164.83 34.47 115.53
CA VAL A 957 166.27 34.16 115.62
C VAL A 957 166.59 32.90 116.44
N SER A 958 167.46 32.02 115.93
CA SER A 958 168.04 30.88 116.67
C SER A 958 169.34 30.36 116.04
N GLY A 959 170.08 29.45 116.71
CA GLY A 959 171.22 28.69 116.15
C GLY A 959 172.63 28.97 116.70
N ILE A 960 172.79 29.89 117.65
CA ILE A 960 174.07 30.35 118.21
C ILE A 960 174.63 29.35 119.26
N THR A 961 175.96 29.16 119.32
CA THR A 961 176.65 28.19 120.21
C THR A 961 177.96 28.74 120.83
N ALA A 962 178.54 28.03 121.82
CA ALA A 962 179.78 28.39 122.54
C ALA A 962 180.74 27.19 122.73
N ALA A 963 182.00 27.41 123.14
CA ALA A 963 183.08 26.39 123.15
C ALA A 963 183.83 26.20 124.49
N ASN A 964 184.29 24.96 124.75
CA ASN A 964 184.97 24.46 125.97
C ASN A 964 186.44 24.94 126.13
N LYS A 965 186.99 24.86 127.35
CA LYS A 965 188.36 25.28 127.72
C LYS A 965 189.02 24.39 128.81
N VAL A 966 190.27 24.69 129.17
CA VAL A 966 191.01 24.13 130.33
C VAL A 966 191.15 25.23 131.40
N PHE A 967 191.39 24.88 132.67
CA PHE A 967 191.47 25.86 133.75
C PHE A 967 192.63 26.85 133.60
N ASP A 968 192.28 28.11 133.37
CA ASP A 968 193.18 29.26 133.17
C ASP A 968 192.88 30.45 134.13
N GLY A 969 191.80 30.37 134.91
CA GLY A 969 191.32 31.44 135.79
C GLY A 969 190.38 32.48 135.16
N THR A 970 189.90 32.34 133.92
CA THR A 970 189.08 33.38 133.23
C THR A 970 187.66 32.93 132.81
N THR A 971 186.76 33.89 132.56
CA THR A 971 185.34 33.67 132.15
C THR A 971 185.04 33.96 130.68
N ALA A 972 186.05 34.24 129.84
CA ALA A 972 185.80 34.52 128.42
C ALA A 972 185.31 33.27 127.67
N ALA A 973 184.24 33.42 126.89
CA ALA A 973 183.70 32.38 126.00
C ALA A 973 183.84 32.79 124.54
N THR A 974 184.01 31.83 123.64
CA THR A 974 184.01 32.06 122.19
C THR A 974 182.65 31.66 121.62
N ILE A 975 181.98 32.59 120.92
CA ILE A 975 180.66 32.39 120.31
C ILE A 975 180.78 32.07 118.82
N ASN A 976 179.94 31.15 118.34
CA ASN A 976 179.77 30.84 116.93
C ASN A 976 178.34 31.18 116.47
N THR A 977 178.25 32.11 115.51
CA THR A 977 177.01 32.54 114.84
C THR A 977 176.80 31.93 113.45
N GLY A 978 177.70 31.06 112.99
CA GLY A 978 177.67 30.47 111.65
C GLY A 978 176.45 29.58 111.34
N ASN A 979 175.68 29.21 112.37
CA ASN A 979 174.46 28.42 112.27
C ASN A 979 173.17 29.22 112.56
N VAL A 980 173.22 30.56 112.53
CA VAL A 980 172.04 31.41 112.80
C VAL A 980 170.96 31.26 111.71
N VAL A 981 169.70 31.13 112.14
CA VAL A 981 168.50 31.12 111.31
C VAL A 981 167.64 32.37 111.59
N LEU A 982 167.22 33.06 110.53
CA LEU A 982 166.26 34.18 110.55
C LEU A 982 164.90 33.75 109.96
N GLY A 983 163.99 33.25 110.79
CA GLY A 983 162.66 32.80 110.34
C GLY A 983 161.67 33.96 110.20
N GLY A 984 161.12 34.19 109.00
CA GLY A 984 160.08 35.19 108.74
C GLY A 984 160.42 36.29 107.73
N LEU A 985 161.63 36.27 107.13
CA LEU A 985 162.04 37.23 106.10
C LEU A 985 161.35 36.90 104.75
N ILE A 986 160.67 37.87 104.14
CA ILE A 986 160.11 37.70 102.79
C ILE A 986 161.27 37.76 101.77
N GLY A 987 161.28 36.81 100.84
CA GLY A 987 162.37 36.65 99.87
C GLY A 987 162.55 37.89 98.97
N GLY A 988 163.74 38.46 98.98
CA GLY A 988 164.09 39.68 98.26
C GLY A 988 164.35 40.89 99.17
N ASP A 989 163.84 40.87 100.40
CA ASP A 989 164.00 41.96 101.35
C ASP A 989 165.38 41.95 102.03
N ASN A 990 165.94 43.15 102.24
CA ASN A 990 167.30 43.36 102.73
C ASN A 990 167.34 43.45 104.27
N VAL A 991 167.79 42.38 104.95
CA VAL A 991 167.99 42.31 106.42
C VAL A 991 169.26 41.48 106.78
N ARG A 992 170.00 41.90 107.83
CA ARG A 992 171.35 41.40 108.22
C ARG A 992 171.51 41.27 109.74
N PHE A 993 172.27 40.30 110.27
CA PHE A 993 172.28 39.90 111.72
C PHE A 993 173.68 39.77 112.39
N SER A 994 173.78 39.88 113.73
CA SER A 994 175.03 39.67 114.55
C SER A 994 174.80 39.23 116.02
N SER A 995 175.78 38.60 116.70
CA SER A 995 175.75 38.22 118.15
C SER A 995 177.13 38.03 118.85
N SER A 996 177.19 38.01 120.20
CA SER A 996 178.39 37.89 121.08
C SER A 996 178.08 37.31 122.50
N GLY A 997 179.07 36.88 123.31
CA GLY A 997 178.81 36.27 124.65
C GLY A 997 180.01 35.84 125.54
N ALA A 998 179.76 35.51 126.82
CA ALA A 998 180.77 35.14 127.86
C ALA A 998 180.24 34.18 128.97
N PHE A 999 181.12 33.42 129.67
CA PHE A 999 180.76 32.44 130.73
C PHE A 999 180.32 33.07 132.06
N SER A 1000 179.63 32.29 132.90
CA SER A 1000 179.20 32.66 134.26
C SER A 1000 180.33 32.86 135.28
N ASP A 1001 181.30 31.93 135.35
CA ASP A 1001 182.40 31.96 136.32
C ASP A 1001 183.59 31.07 135.87
N ALA A 1002 184.75 31.20 136.51
CA ALA A 1002 186.00 30.58 136.07
C ALA A 1002 186.33 29.21 136.69
N ALA A 1003 185.52 28.71 137.64
CA ALA A 1003 185.81 27.46 138.35
C ALA A 1003 185.74 26.23 137.43
N ILE A 1004 186.55 25.20 137.74
CA ILE A 1004 186.57 23.91 137.03
C ILE A 1004 185.18 23.25 137.10
N GLY A 1005 184.68 22.77 135.96
CA GLY A 1005 183.36 22.15 135.85
C GLY A 1005 182.83 22.08 134.42
N ASN A 1006 181.99 21.10 134.14
CA ASN A 1006 181.31 20.95 132.86
C ASN A 1006 179.91 21.61 132.90
N GLY A 1007 179.40 22.05 131.74
CA GLY A 1007 178.02 22.51 131.53
C GLY A 1007 177.76 23.98 131.84
N LYS A 1008 178.76 24.86 131.76
CA LYS A 1008 178.70 26.25 132.21
C LYS A 1008 178.02 27.17 131.19
N THR A 1009 177.17 28.07 131.67
CA THR A 1009 176.34 28.94 130.82
C THR A 1009 177.08 30.13 130.22
N VAL A 1010 176.70 30.49 128.99
CA VAL A 1010 177.21 31.61 128.20
C VAL A 1010 176.03 32.47 127.71
N ASN A 1011 176.01 33.77 128.00
CA ASN A 1011 174.89 34.66 127.62
C ASN A 1011 175.13 35.36 126.26
N LEU A 1012 174.05 35.66 125.50
CA LEU A 1012 174.09 36.20 124.13
C LEU A 1012 173.37 37.56 123.97
N SER A 1013 173.62 38.29 122.88
CA SER A 1013 172.93 39.55 122.52
C SER A 1013 172.84 39.76 121.00
N ASN A 1014 171.67 40.12 120.47
CA ASN A 1014 171.31 39.96 119.04
C ASN A 1014 170.75 41.26 118.41
N SER A 1015 170.94 41.47 117.09
CA SER A 1015 170.43 42.67 116.36
C SER A 1015 170.19 42.45 114.85
N ILE A 1016 169.32 43.27 114.21
CA ILE A 1016 169.19 43.36 112.73
C ILE A 1016 169.40 44.76 112.15
N SER A 1017 169.70 44.83 110.85
CA SER A 1017 169.77 46.06 110.03
C SER A 1017 169.49 45.77 108.55
N GLY A 1018 169.08 46.76 107.75
CA GLY A 1018 168.93 46.64 106.29
C GLY A 1018 167.87 47.59 105.70
N ALA A 1019 167.75 47.67 104.37
CA ALA A 1019 166.86 48.65 103.72
C ALA A 1019 165.37 48.38 103.98
N ASP A 1020 164.98 47.11 104.09
CA ASP A 1020 163.58 46.71 104.32
C ASP A 1020 163.29 46.47 105.81
N SER A 1021 164.24 46.72 106.72
CA SER A 1021 164.07 46.41 108.15
C SER A 1021 162.90 47.17 108.80
N GLY A 1022 162.48 48.32 108.25
CA GLY A 1022 161.28 49.04 108.68
C GLY A 1022 159.96 48.30 108.41
N ASN A 1023 159.98 47.24 107.60
CA ASN A 1023 158.86 46.34 107.37
C ASN A 1023 158.86 45.14 108.35
N TYR A 1024 159.84 45.01 109.27
CA TYR A 1024 160.03 43.85 110.15
C TYR A 1024 160.28 44.20 111.63
N THR A 1025 160.06 43.23 112.53
CA THR A 1025 160.33 43.31 113.99
C THR A 1025 161.04 42.05 114.50
N LEU A 1026 162.05 42.16 115.37
CA LEU A 1026 163.00 41.08 115.73
C LEU A 1026 162.67 40.31 117.03
N VAL A 1027 162.89 38.98 117.10
CA VAL A 1027 162.69 38.13 118.32
C VAL A 1027 163.64 36.90 118.36
N GLY A 1028 164.27 36.51 119.49
CA GLY A 1028 164.82 35.14 119.68
C GLY A 1028 166.26 34.93 120.22
N GLN A 1029 166.49 33.72 120.78
CA GLN A 1029 167.70 33.10 121.40
C GLN A 1029 168.73 33.97 122.16
N SER A 1030 168.84 33.79 123.48
CA SER A 1030 169.69 34.60 124.38
C SER A 1030 170.82 33.88 125.16
N THR A 1031 171.04 32.56 125.04
CA THR A 1031 172.10 31.82 125.77
C THR A 1031 172.68 30.58 125.02
N ALA A 1032 173.83 30.06 125.50
CA ALA A 1032 174.58 28.85 125.07
C ALA A 1032 175.37 28.20 126.27
N LEU A 1033 176.10 27.08 126.10
CA LEU A 1033 176.78 26.31 127.19
C LEU A 1033 178.20 25.76 126.81
N ALA A 1034 179.14 25.55 127.77
CA ALA A 1034 180.48 24.90 127.60
C ALA A 1034 181.31 24.58 128.92
N ASP A 1035 182.49 23.89 128.87
CA ASP A 1035 183.20 23.21 130.01
C ASP A 1035 184.65 23.67 130.39
N ILE A 1036 185.21 23.22 131.55
CA ILE A 1036 186.58 23.52 132.09
C ILE A 1036 187.27 22.32 132.86
N THR A 1037 188.57 21.98 132.63
CA THR A 1037 189.30 20.76 133.17
C THR A 1037 190.81 20.93 133.63
N ALA A 1038 191.57 19.84 133.98
CA ALA A 1038 192.91 19.79 134.68
C ALA A 1038 193.90 18.60 134.30
N ALA A 1039 195.05 18.37 135.03
CA ALA A 1039 196.22 17.52 134.60
C ALA A 1039 197.11 16.79 135.71
N GLY A 1040 198.09 15.92 135.32
CA GLY A 1040 199.12 15.13 136.10
C GLY A 1040 199.90 14.14 135.19
N SER A 1041 200.96 13.44 135.65
CA SER A 1041 201.90 12.69 134.77
C SER A 1041 202.01 11.19 135.12
N ALA A 1042 202.35 10.24 134.22
CA ALA A 1042 202.39 10.11 132.75
C ALA A 1042 202.72 8.61 132.42
N GLN A 1043 202.69 8.02 131.21
CA GLN A 1043 202.38 8.47 129.84
C GLN A 1043 201.81 7.28 129.01
N THR A 1044 200.78 7.54 128.17
CA THR A 1044 200.00 6.57 127.34
C THR A 1044 199.22 5.51 128.14
N PRO A 1045 197.93 5.22 127.83
CA PRO A 1045 197.16 5.53 126.62
C PRO A 1045 196.12 6.67 126.80
N SER A 1046 195.50 7.13 125.71
CA SER A 1046 194.43 8.16 125.75
C SER A 1046 193.06 7.55 125.46
N ALA A 1047 192.00 8.12 126.05
CA ALA A 1047 190.85 7.35 126.51
C ALA A 1047 189.49 7.85 125.98
N GLY A 1048 188.54 6.93 125.84
CA GLY A 1048 187.13 7.22 126.19
C GLY A 1048 186.92 6.93 127.70
N THR A 1049 185.78 7.15 128.35
CA THR A 1049 184.37 6.96 127.95
C THR A 1049 183.47 7.40 129.13
N SER A 1050 182.14 7.14 129.05
CA SER A 1050 181.12 7.18 130.14
C SER A 1050 180.57 8.59 130.51
N ALA A 1051 179.34 8.76 131.03
CA ALA A 1051 178.46 7.83 131.79
C ALA A 1051 176.93 7.99 131.48
N PRO A 1052 176.00 7.14 132.02
CA PRO A 1052 174.64 6.92 131.49
C PRO A 1052 173.44 7.19 132.46
N ALA A 1053 172.17 7.24 131.95
CA ALA A 1053 170.92 7.01 132.74
C ALA A 1053 169.55 6.98 131.94
N VAL A 1054 168.82 5.83 131.99
CA VAL A 1054 167.36 5.55 132.25
C VAL A 1054 166.21 6.24 131.39
N PRO A 1055 164.86 5.96 131.49
CA PRO A 1055 164.06 5.19 130.48
C PRO A 1055 162.76 5.85 129.87
N THR A 1056 161.96 5.06 129.12
CA THR A 1056 160.59 5.28 128.52
C THR A 1056 159.44 5.51 129.54
N PRO A 1057 158.12 5.87 129.25
CA PRO A 1057 157.30 5.69 128.01
C PRO A 1057 156.10 6.71 127.68
N ALA A 1058 155.28 6.38 126.64
CA ALA A 1058 153.78 6.53 126.49
C ALA A 1058 152.96 7.84 126.17
N ALA A 1059 152.21 7.79 125.03
CA ALA A 1059 150.73 7.96 124.83
C ALA A 1059 149.92 9.30 124.67
N LEU A 1060 148.87 9.24 123.79
CA LEU A 1060 147.49 9.84 123.83
C LEU A 1060 147.26 11.37 123.52
N THR A 1061 146.15 11.92 122.94
CA THR A 1061 144.79 11.44 122.47
C THR A 1061 144.15 12.34 121.35
N ALA A 1062 142.97 11.93 120.82
CA ALA A 1062 141.94 12.60 119.97
C ALA A 1062 141.59 14.09 120.31
N GLY A 1063 140.82 14.88 119.54
CA GLY A 1063 139.79 14.73 118.48
C GLY A 1063 139.33 16.16 118.05
N VAL A 1064 138.12 16.50 117.57
CA VAL A 1064 136.89 15.77 117.21
C VAL A 1064 135.95 16.75 116.45
N GLN A 1065 135.14 16.27 115.49
CA GLN A 1065 133.92 16.94 114.93
C GLN A 1065 134.06 18.29 114.17
N ALA A 1066 133.11 18.74 113.32
CA ALA A 1066 131.94 18.11 112.68
C ALA A 1066 131.38 19.00 111.55
N VAL A 1067 130.75 18.37 110.52
CA VAL A 1067 129.46 18.80 109.87
C VAL A 1067 129.50 20.17 109.13
N THR A 1068 129.00 20.34 107.89
CA THR A 1068 127.67 19.97 107.38
C THR A 1068 127.63 19.99 105.84
N VAL A 1069 126.86 19.06 105.23
CA VAL A 1069 125.85 19.31 104.15
C VAL A 1069 126.30 20.13 102.92
N ARG A 1070 126.47 19.51 101.74
CA ARG A 1070 125.41 19.15 100.76
C ARG A 1070 124.47 20.30 100.38
N ASN A 1071 124.29 20.54 99.09
CA ASN A 1071 122.98 20.59 98.39
C ASN A 1071 123.28 21.02 96.94
N VAL A 1072 122.88 20.36 95.85
CA VAL A 1072 121.67 19.58 95.53
C VAL A 1072 120.42 20.46 95.40
N LEU A 1073 119.67 20.24 94.31
CA LEU A 1073 118.36 20.81 94.01
C LEU A 1073 118.40 22.33 93.70
N ALA A 1074 117.46 22.90 92.95
CA ALA A 1074 116.21 22.38 92.36
C ALA A 1074 116.02 23.08 90.97
N GLN A 1075 115.24 22.61 89.98
CA GLN A 1075 113.83 22.19 90.03
C GLN A 1075 112.97 23.35 90.64
N VAL A 1076 111.87 23.85 90.09
CA VAL A 1076 110.65 23.18 89.69
C VAL A 1076 109.83 24.18 88.86
N GLN A 1077 109.19 23.65 87.83
CA GLN A 1077 107.88 24.00 87.26
C GLN A 1077 107.08 25.13 87.96
N SER A 1078 106.39 25.95 87.17
CA SER A 1078 104.91 25.92 87.20
C SER A 1078 104.38 26.48 85.86
N THR A 1079 103.61 25.67 85.12
CA THR A 1079 102.16 25.86 84.87
C THR A 1079 101.81 27.03 83.92
N VAL A 1080 100.90 26.92 82.94
CA VAL A 1080 100.03 25.79 82.57
C VAL A 1080 99.62 25.86 81.08
N LEU A 1081 99.50 24.67 80.50
CA LEU A 1081 98.90 24.24 79.22
C LEU A 1081 97.39 24.67 79.07
N PRO A 1082 96.62 24.31 78.01
CA PRO A 1082 96.93 23.83 76.65
C PRO A 1082 96.03 24.53 75.55
N PRO A 1083 95.32 23.84 74.62
CA PRO A 1083 95.72 23.44 73.25
C PRO A 1083 94.80 24.10 72.16
N GLN A 1084 94.70 23.75 70.87
CA GLN A 1084 95.01 22.56 70.06
C GLN A 1084 95.38 22.93 68.60
N ALA A 1085 96.08 22.02 67.91
CA ALA A 1085 95.99 21.87 66.46
C ALA A 1085 96.28 20.40 66.03
N SER A 1086 95.75 20.02 64.86
CA SER A 1086 95.91 18.74 64.14
C SER A 1086 95.06 17.53 64.56
N ALA A 1087 94.40 16.93 63.56
CA ALA A 1087 94.13 15.50 63.43
C ALA A 1087 93.73 15.14 61.98
N GLN A 1088 94.35 14.11 61.42
CA GLN A 1088 93.80 13.22 60.39
C GLN A 1088 94.07 11.78 60.88
N PRO A 1089 93.26 10.78 60.48
CA PRO A 1089 93.90 9.69 59.72
C PRO A 1089 93.02 8.92 58.68
N GLN A 1090 93.70 8.54 57.58
CA GLN A 1090 93.67 7.21 56.94
C GLN A 1090 92.55 6.80 55.94
N LEU A 1091 92.83 5.68 55.27
CA LEU A 1091 92.46 5.26 53.91
C LEU A 1091 92.08 3.76 53.92
N LEU A 1092 91.13 3.29 53.10
CA LEU A 1092 91.29 2.14 52.17
C LEU A 1092 89.99 1.66 51.45
N SER A 1093 90.24 1.13 50.25
CA SER A 1093 89.37 0.45 49.28
C SER A 1093 88.57 -0.77 49.78
N LEU A 1094 87.41 -1.06 49.17
CA LEU A 1094 87.24 -2.28 48.33
C LEU A 1094 85.92 -2.29 47.53
N SER A 1095 86.01 -2.81 46.31
CA SER A 1095 84.91 -3.02 45.35
C SER A 1095 84.43 -4.48 45.34
N SER A 1096 83.16 -4.73 45.02
CA SER A 1096 82.72 -6.02 44.48
C SER A 1096 81.66 -5.86 43.39
N THR A 1097 81.93 -6.47 42.23
CA THR A 1097 81.11 -6.40 41.02
C THR A 1097 80.38 -7.73 40.79
N LEU A 1098 79.13 -7.67 40.31
CA LEU A 1098 78.45 -8.78 39.61
C LEU A 1098 77.46 -8.12 38.62
N VAL A 1099 77.58 -8.15 37.27
CA VAL A 1099 77.73 -9.27 36.30
C VAL A 1099 76.42 -10.09 36.27
N VAL A 1100 75.64 -10.23 35.18
CA VAL A 1100 75.80 -9.81 33.76
C VAL A 1100 74.46 -9.91 32.97
N ARG A 1101 74.31 -9.10 31.89
CA ARG A 1101 73.49 -9.27 30.63
C ARG A 1101 72.00 -9.66 30.72
N SER A 1102 71.04 -8.93 30.16
CA SER A 1102 70.81 -8.51 28.74
C SER A 1102 70.45 -9.64 27.76
N GLN A 1103 69.25 -9.57 27.17
CA GLN A 1103 69.09 -9.57 25.71
C GLN A 1103 67.93 -8.65 25.32
N GLN A 1104 68.10 -7.96 24.21
CA GLN A 1104 67.09 -7.14 23.53
C GLN A 1104 67.03 -7.62 22.08
N ASP A 1105 65.86 -7.49 21.46
CA ASP A 1105 65.58 -7.46 20.02
C ASP A 1105 65.90 -8.69 19.13
N GLY A 1106 64.83 -9.24 18.55
CA GLY A 1106 64.42 -8.74 17.23
C GLY A 1106 64.41 -9.73 16.07
N ALA A 1107 63.21 -9.98 15.51
CA ALA A 1107 63.00 -10.29 14.09
C ALA A 1107 61.52 -10.18 13.68
N ALA A 1108 61.22 -9.24 12.78
CA ALA A 1108 60.10 -9.31 11.83
C ALA A 1108 60.64 -9.99 10.51
N PRO A 1109 59.88 -10.23 9.40
CA PRO A 1109 58.64 -9.53 8.96
C PRO A 1109 57.59 -10.34 8.15
N ALA A 1110 56.52 -9.63 7.73
CA ALA A 1110 55.71 -9.83 6.49
C ALA A 1110 54.81 -11.10 6.35
N ALA A 1111 53.67 -11.08 5.63
CA ALA A 1111 52.79 -10.04 5.08
C ALA A 1111 51.45 -10.65 4.60
N GLY A 1112 50.46 -9.82 4.21
CA GLY A 1112 49.16 -10.22 3.63
C GLY A 1112 48.00 -9.93 4.60
N ASN A 1113 47.19 -8.86 4.47
CA ASN A 1113 46.41 -8.29 3.35
C ASN A 1113 45.08 -9.02 3.07
N GLU A 1114 44.11 -8.23 2.58
CA GLU A 1114 42.76 -8.58 2.12
C GLU A 1114 41.63 -8.64 3.15
N SER A 1115 40.44 -8.40 2.62
CA SER A 1115 39.19 -8.10 3.32
C SER A 1115 38.08 -9.07 2.89
N SER A 1116 36.83 -8.75 3.25
CA SER A 1116 35.56 -9.27 2.72
C SER A 1116 34.88 -10.47 3.42
N SER A 1117 33.65 -10.17 3.87
CA SER A 1117 32.43 -10.98 3.91
C SER A 1117 32.46 -12.49 3.64
N GLY A 1118 31.86 -13.28 4.55
CA GLY A 1118 31.43 -14.66 4.30
C GLY A 1118 30.40 -15.14 5.34
N ASN A 1119 29.11 -15.10 4.99
CA ASN A 1119 27.99 -15.46 5.87
C ASN A 1119 27.61 -16.95 5.77
N ALA A 1120 27.49 -17.66 6.89
CA ALA A 1120 26.58 -18.81 7.06
C ALA A 1120 26.41 -19.15 8.56
N GLY A 1121 25.17 -19.28 9.05
CA GLY A 1121 24.87 -19.58 10.47
C GLY A 1121 24.59 -21.06 10.75
N GLY A 1122 24.41 -21.45 12.03
CA GLY A 1122 23.87 -22.79 12.31
C GLY A 1122 23.91 -23.39 13.72
N ARG A 1123 23.22 -22.78 14.71
CA ARG A 1123 22.62 -23.43 15.91
C ARG A 1123 23.53 -24.05 17.00
N GLY A 1124 23.02 -24.01 18.24
CA GLY A 1124 23.32 -24.96 19.32
C GLY A 1124 24.05 -24.34 20.51
N GLY A 1125 23.32 -23.96 21.56
CA GLY A 1125 23.91 -23.33 22.75
C GLY A 1125 24.11 -24.30 23.93
N SER A 1126 24.89 -23.86 24.93
CA SER A 1126 24.72 -24.24 26.34
C SER A 1126 25.49 -23.30 27.28
N SER A 1127 24.77 -22.79 28.27
CA SER A 1127 25.14 -22.42 29.64
C SER A 1127 26.57 -21.99 30.05
N LEU A 1128 26.56 -20.88 30.80
CA LEU A 1128 27.29 -20.64 32.06
C LEU A 1128 28.83 -20.57 32.06
N VAL A 1129 29.36 -19.35 32.20
CA VAL A 1129 30.20 -18.97 33.36
C VAL A 1129 29.81 -17.57 33.83
N ASN A 1130 29.54 -17.42 35.14
CA ASN A 1130 29.38 -16.14 35.83
C ASN A 1130 30.51 -16.02 36.86
N THR A 1131 31.28 -14.93 36.85
CA THR A 1131 32.27 -14.62 37.90
C THR A 1131 32.28 -13.13 38.26
N THR A 1132 31.30 -12.69 39.03
CA THR A 1132 31.37 -11.45 39.82
C THR A 1132 31.96 -11.71 41.21
N THR A 1133 33.28 -11.60 41.33
CA THR A 1133 34.03 -11.18 42.53
C THR A 1133 35.39 -10.66 42.03
N GLY A 1134 36.03 -9.64 42.60
CA GLY A 1134 35.77 -8.96 43.87
C GLY A 1134 37.07 -8.78 44.64
N PHE A 1135 37.99 -7.94 44.13
CA PHE A 1135 39.20 -7.54 44.84
C PHE A 1135 39.40 -6.02 44.75
N GLY A 1136 39.29 -5.36 45.89
CA GLY A 1136 39.56 -3.93 46.02
C GLY A 1136 41.04 -3.66 46.19
N THR A 1137 41.52 -2.61 45.52
CA THR A 1137 42.89 -2.09 45.67
C THR A 1137 42.92 -0.88 46.61
N PRO A 1138 43.69 -0.96 47.70
CA PRO A 1138 44.54 0.15 48.11
C PRO A 1138 46.04 -0.20 47.88
N PRO A 1139 46.93 0.81 47.74
CA PRO A 1139 48.31 0.62 47.30
C PRO A 1139 49.24 0.04 48.38
N PRO A 1140 50.39 -0.55 48.00
CA PRO A 1140 51.43 -0.93 48.95
C PRO A 1140 52.11 0.30 49.55
N SER A 1141 52.09 0.42 50.87
CA SER A 1141 52.88 1.38 51.62
C SER A 1141 54.32 0.87 51.79
N LEU A 1142 55.30 1.59 51.22
CA LEU A 1142 56.71 1.32 51.48
C LEU A 1142 57.15 2.08 52.74
N ASN A 1143 57.51 1.33 53.78
CA ASN A 1143 57.91 1.89 55.07
C ASN A 1143 59.40 2.27 55.04
N ILE A 1144 59.72 3.57 55.15
CA ILE A 1144 61.10 4.06 55.10
C ILE A 1144 61.76 3.89 56.47
N GLN A 1145 62.79 3.04 56.56
CA GLN A 1145 63.76 3.09 57.65
C GLN A 1145 65.05 3.81 57.19
N ASN A 1146 65.18 5.05 57.67
CA ASN A 1146 66.39 5.81 57.98
C ASN A 1146 67.71 5.48 57.24
N GLY A 1147 68.27 6.47 56.51
CA GLY A 1147 69.71 6.50 56.26
C GLY A 1147 70.21 7.24 55.00
N GLY A 1148 70.70 8.47 55.17
CA GLY A 1148 71.94 8.92 54.50
C GLY A 1148 71.91 9.38 53.03
N ILE A 1149 71.65 10.68 52.85
CA ILE A 1149 72.42 11.65 52.02
C ILE A 1149 73.13 11.12 50.75
N GLN A 1150 72.73 11.66 49.59
CA GLN A 1150 73.47 11.61 48.32
C GLN A 1150 73.71 13.04 47.79
N LEU A 1151 74.95 13.38 47.44
CA LEU A 1151 75.39 14.59 46.71
C LEU A 1151 76.77 14.31 46.06
N PRO A 1152 77.23 15.05 45.04
CA PRO A 1152 76.50 15.55 43.86
C PRO A 1152 77.28 15.30 42.52
N PRO A 1153 76.70 15.58 41.33
CA PRO A 1153 77.26 15.17 40.02
C PRO A 1153 78.04 16.26 39.25
N VAL A 1154 79.05 15.84 38.47
CA VAL A 1154 79.83 16.60 37.46
C VAL A 1154 80.42 15.60 36.44
N ALA A 1155 80.50 15.80 35.11
CA ALA A 1155 79.72 16.63 34.16
C ALA A 1155 80.04 16.24 32.67
N ILE A 1156 79.05 16.38 31.77
CA ILE A 1156 79.13 16.69 30.32
C ILE A 1156 79.97 15.79 29.37
N SER A 1157 79.29 15.10 28.42
CA SER A 1157 79.46 15.33 26.96
C SER A 1157 78.36 14.62 26.12
N THR A 1158 77.97 15.25 25.00
CA THR A 1158 76.89 14.92 24.04
C THR A 1158 77.40 14.01 22.88
N PRO A 1159 76.64 13.64 21.81
CA PRO A 1159 75.26 14.01 21.40
C PRO A 1159 74.33 12.89 20.84
N GLN A 1160 73.02 13.03 21.02
CA GLN A 1160 72.04 13.37 19.97
C GLN A 1160 70.68 13.73 20.57
#